data_AF-A0A7K0PD41-F1
#
_entry.id   AF-A0A7K0PD41-F1
#
_cell.length_a   1.000
_cell.length_b   1.000
_cell.length_c   1.000
_cell.angle_alpha   90.00
_cell.angle_beta   90.00
_cell.angle_gamma   90.00
#
_symmetry.space_group_name_H-M   'P 1'
#
loop_
_entity.id
_entity.type
_entity.pdbx_description
1 polymer ?
#
loop_
_entity_poly.entity_id
_entity_poly.type
_entity_poly.pdbx_seq_one_letter_code
_entity_poly.pdbx_strand_id
1 'polypeptide(L)'
;MSAAESLAIAQVTPYPLEADHPVTAHVLRLADELGALGHRVVVLAASRDAARVAETRRRLKADAAALLPDAGADPVVLAVGEALPAIPGVDRAPTLAVDAARTVDDALSQIAFDLVHVHEPFGPSVSSAALRHSRALNVGTFHLPAERFIAGMGAGASGGSGGGSDLLRKRSGRLLGRLDDRLATSAATAALVARSFPIGRGYAPRVPPPPYAGLAEDEAPDGVPVPDAATPAPATTDTGDAGAATAPSTAVATRRPVHVVLPLDEERAARRTAMRALRRLGTDLDWRATVVVADDDVVPVGAGNLGAHARDRVSFVPAHVLPEDADVVVLASTGTRPAPHILVEALQNGAVPVASRIDVHDELTDGGRRGPLFEPGDVDVLVQQLERLIERPEELARFRGAELEHPLTEPDWDAYTAWVVDRYDALLARRHDRDRFDPAVVARLRERPLIDVDLHMHTDHSGDCATPVEVLLDAARRQGLGAIAVTDHNEVSGAHEAAAKAAEYGVKIIIGEEVKTADQGEVIGLFIEERIPKGVTLQEAIADIRRQGGLVYVPHPFDRMHSVPDYEHMLDIVHEIDAVEVFNPRVAIASFNEEAARFAAKYRMVAGAGSDSHVAQGLGSVRLRMRDFDGPEEFLASLADAEIRTKSGTLVYVQALKFLETVATPAPARRLVRERRVRRATRG
;
A
#
# COMPACT_ATOMS: atom_id res chain seq x y z
N MET A 1 1.00 28.97 -1.23
CA MET A 1 0.47 27.62 -1.43
C MET A 1 -0.36 27.66 -2.69
N SER A 2 0.13 27.06 -3.79
CA SER A 2 -0.71 26.74 -4.94
C SER A 2 -1.85 25.87 -4.44
N ALA A 3 -3.10 26.15 -4.81
CA ALA A 3 -4.23 25.32 -4.44
C ALA A 3 -4.00 23.90 -4.97
N ALA A 4 -3.49 23.00 -4.12
CA ALA A 4 -3.46 21.58 -4.43
C ALA A 4 -4.93 21.15 -4.61
N GLU A 5 -5.20 20.45 -5.70
CA GLU A 5 -6.54 19.94 -6.00
C GLU A 5 -7.02 19.07 -4.81
N SER A 6 -8.27 19.23 -4.38
CA SER A 6 -8.80 18.44 -3.26
C SER A 6 -8.84 16.95 -3.60
N LEU A 7 -7.89 16.20 -3.05
CA LEU A 7 -7.78 14.75 -3.23
C LEU A 7 -8.92 13.98 -2.57
N ALA A 8 -9.40 12.92 -3.23
CA ALA A 8 -10.23 11.89 -2.60
C ALA A 8 -9.37 10.76 -2.05
N ILE A 9 -9.35 10.55 -0.73
CA ILE A 9 -8.41 9.66 -0.05
C ILE A 9 -9.16 8.62 0.78
N ALA A 10 -8.84 7.35 0.58
CA ALA A 10 -9.25 6.28 1.47
C ALA A 10 -8.11 5.95 2.45
N GLN A 11 -8.31 6.21 3.73
CA GLN A 11 -7.42 5.80 4.82
C GLN A 11 -7.85 4.43 5.34
N VAL A 12 -6.95 3.47 5.50
CA VAL A 12 -7.33 2.09 5.86
C VAL A 12 -6.50 1.56 7.02
N THR A 13 -7.18 1.25 8.13
CA THR A 13 -6.57 0.60 9.30
C THR A 13 -6.84 -0.92 9.28
N PRO A 14 -5.86 -1.75 9.68
CA PRO A 14 -6.06 -3.20 9.78
C PRO A 14 -6.71 -3.61 11.11
N TYR A 15 -6.88 -2.68 12.04
CA TYR A 15 -7.44 -2.91 13.36
C TYR A 15 -8.89 -2.40 13.45
N PRO A 16 -9.72 -2.97 14.34
CA PRO A 16 -11.07 -2.48 14.58
C PRO A 16 -11.10 -1.05 15.10
N LEU A 17 -12.17 -0.31 14.81
CA LEU A 17 -12.38 1.07 15.31
C LEU A 17 -12.38 1.16 16.83
N GLU A 18 -12.98 0.16 17.48
CA GLU A 18 -13.09 0.10 18.94
C GLU A 18 -11.84 -0.51 19.58
N ALA A 19 -10.82 -0.86 18.78
CA ALA A 19 -9.53 -1.25 19.33
C ALA A 19 -8.77 0.02 19.70
N ASP A 20 -8.46 0.15 20.98
CA ASP A 20 -7.47 1.13 21.45
C ASP A 20 -6.08 0.69 20.95
N HIS A 21 -5.77 1.08 19.72
CA HIS A 21 -4.57 0.67 19.01
C HIS A 21 -3.88 1.89 18.38
N PRO A 22 -2.55 2.07 18.58
CA PRO A 22 -1.82 3.24 18.11
C PRO A 22 -1.95 3.50 16.60
N VAL A 23 -2.01 2.41 15.82
CA VAL A 23 -2.21 2.51 14.36
C VAL A 23 -3.59 3.07 14.00
N THR A 24 -4.66 2.66 14.69
CA THR A 24 -6.00 3.22 14.44
C THR A 24 -6.05 4.70 14.83
N ALA A 25 -5.48 5.05 15.99
CA ALA A 25 -5.39 6.44 16.44
C ALA A 25 -4.62 7.32 15.43
N HIS A 26 -3.48 6.85 14.94
CA HIS A 26 -2.72 7.52 13.89
C HIS A 26 -3.53 7.70 12.60
N VAL A 27 -4.25 6.67 12.15
CA VAL A 27 -5.05 6.71 10.93
C VAL A 27 -6.17 7.74 11.04
N LEU A 28 -6.89 7.75 12.17
CA LEU A 28 -7.97 8.70 12.40
C LEU A 28 -7.43 10.13 12.46
N ARG A 29 -6.34 10.36 13.20
CA ARG A 29 -5.76 11.70 13.30
C ARG A 29 -5.20 12.20 11.96
N LEU A 30 -4.50 11.36 11.21
CA LEU A 30 -4.06 11.72 9.85
C LEU A 30 -5.25 12.03 8.94
N ALA A 31 -6.38 11.31 9.08
CA ALA A 31 -7.58 11.60 8.34
C ALA A 31 -8.14 13.00 8.67
N ASP A 32 -8.16 13.37 9.96
CA ASP A 32 -8.61 14.69 10.42
C ASP A 32 -7.71 15.81 9.87
N GLU A 33 -6.38 15.64 9.94
CA GLU A 33 -5.42 16.61 9.40
C GLU A 33 -5.56 16.79 7.88
N LEU A 34 -5.72 15.68 7.14
CA LEU A 34 -5.97 15.72 5.70
C LEU A 34 -7.31 16.41 5.38
N GLY A 35 -8.35 16.16 6.19
CA GLY A 35 -9.64 16.84 6.11
C GLY A 35 -9.50 18.35 6.32
N ALA A 36 -8.77 18.76 7.36
CA ALA A 36 -8.50 20.17 7.68
C ALA A 36 -7.73 20.90 6.56
N LEU A 37 -6.87 20.18 5.82
CA LEU A 37 -6.20 20.69 4.62
C LEU A 37 -7.10 20.78 3.37
N GLY A 38 -8.37 20.38 3.47
CA GLY A 38 -9.35 20.47 2.39
C GLY A 38 -9.47 19.19 1.54
N HIS A 39 -8.85 18.08 1.93
CA HIS A 39 -9.02 16.80 1.25
C HIS A 39 -10.32 16.10 1.65
N ARG A 40 -10.80 15.20 0.81
CA ARG A 40 -12.03 14.42 1.02
C ARG A 40 -11.65 13.03 1.50
N VAL A 41 -11.83 12.76 2.79
CA VAL A 41 -11.25 11.56 3.42
C VAL A 41 -12.33 10.58 3.86
N VAL A 42 -12.13 9.30 3.52
CA VAL A 42 -12.95 8.18 4.01
C VAL A 42 -12.04 7.19 4.73
N VAL A 43 -12.39 6.81 5.96
CA VAL A 43 -11.65 5.82 6.74
C VAL A 43 -12.34 4.46 6.64
N LEU A 44 -11.62 3.40 6.23
CA LEU A 44 -12.11 2.02 6.20
C LEU A 44 -11.50 1.22 7.34
N ALA A 45 -12.34 0.62 8.17
CA ALA A 45 -11.92 -0.15 9.34
C ALA A 45 -12.87 -1.31 9.66
N ALA A 46 -12.39 -2.33 10.35
CA ALA A 46 -13.28 -3.32 10.96
C ALA A 46 -14.01 -2.70 12.17
N SER A 47 -15.10 -3.31 12.62
CA SER A 47 -15.79 -2.88 13.84
C SER A 47 -16.32 -4.08 14.60
N ARG A 48 -16.31 -4.00 15.93
CA ARG A 48 -16.99 -4.97 16.83
C ARG A 48 -18.51 -4.73 16.89
N ASP A 49 -18.98 -3.60 16.39
CA ASP A 49 -20.39 -3.25 16.31
C ASP A 49 -20.98 -3.63 14.94
N ALA A 50 -21.73 -4.75 14.92
CA ALA A 50 -22.41 -5.23 13.72
C ALA A 50 -23.43 -4.23 13.15
N ALA A 51 -24.01 -3.34 13.97
CA ALA A 51 -24.95 -2.33 13.50
C ALA A 51 -24.27 -1.28 12.62
N ARG A 52 -23.03 -0.88 12.95
CA ARG A 52 -22.20 0.01 12.12
C ARG A 52 -21.89 -0.62 10.77
N VAL A 53 -21.52 -1.90 10.75
CA VAL A 53 -21.23 -2.64 9.51
C VAL A 53 -22.48 -2.74 8.62
N ALA A 54 -23.64 -3.04 9.22
CA ALA A 54 -24.90 -3.09 8.50
C ALA A 54 -25.30 -1.72 7.92
N GLU A 55 -25.05 -0.64 8.65
CA GLU A 55 -25.30 0.72 8.19
C GLU A 55 -24.40 1.11 7.00
N THR A 56 -23.10 0.85 7.07
CA THR A 56 -22.17 1.05 5.94
C THR A 56 -22.68 0.37 4.67
N ARG A 57 -23.09 -0.90 4.78
CA ARG A 57 -23.60 -1.67 3.64
C ARG A 57 -24.89 -1.08 3.07
N ARG A 58 -25.80 -0.58 3.93
CA ARG A 58 -27.02 0.11 3.50
C ARG A 58 -26.71 1.39 2.74
N ARG A 59 -25.79 2.21 3.26
CA ARG A 59 -25.40 3.49 2.64
C ARG A 59 -24.70 3.27 1.30
N LEU A 60 -23.77 2.33 1.22
CA LEU A 60 -23.11 1.95 -0.04
C LEU A 60 -24.12 1.52 -1.12
N LYS A 61 -25.14 0.74 -0.73
CA LYS A 61 -26.19 0.31 -1.66
C LYS A 61 -27.12 1.45 -2.09
N ALA A 62 -27.33 2.45 -1.23
CA ALA A 62 -28.22 3.56 -1.50
C ALA A 62 -27.56 4.59 -2.42
N ASP A 63 -26.41 5.11 -2.03
CA ASP A 63 -25.60 6.05 -2.80
C ASP A 63 -24.17 6.06 -2.24
N ALA A 64 -23.29 5.27 -2.86
CA ALA A 64 -21.89 5.23 -2.48
C ALA A 64 -21.18 6.57 -2.73
N ALA A 65 -21.56 7.34 -3.75
CA ALA A 65 -20.88 8.59 -4.07
C ALA A 65 -21.10 9.64 -2.97
N ALA A 66 -22.27 9.63 -2.33
CA ALA A 66 -22.59 10.47 -1.17
C ALA A 66 -21.81 10.12 0.11
N LEU A 67 -21.04 9.03 0.12
CA LEU A 67 -20.14 8.69 1.24
C LEU A 67 -18.81 9.42 1.18
N LEU A 68 -18.44 10.00 0.03
CA LEU A 68 -17.27 10.86 -0.07
C LEU A 68 -17.66 12.24 0.47
N PRO A 69 -17.02 12.74 1.55
CA PRO A 69 -17.36 14.06 2.09
C PRO A 69 -17.01 15.17 1.10
N ASP A 70 -17.61 16.35 1.31
CA ASP A 70 -17.20 17.57 0.64
C ASP A 70 -15.78 17.99 1.06
N ALA A 71 -15.10 18.78 0.22
CA ALA A 71 -13.75 19.25 0.51
C ALA A 71 -13.73 20.11 1.80
N GLY A 72 -12.88 19.73 2.76
CA GLY A 72 -12.77 20.42 4.05
C GLY A 72 -13.80 20.00 5.09
N ALA A 73 -14.66 19.02 4.79
CA ALA A 73 -15.57 18.43 5.77
C ALA A 73 -14.87 17.30 6.56
N ASP A 74 -15.45 16.95 7.72
CA ASP A 74 -14.92 15.91 8.59
C ASP A 74 -14.83 14.54 7.87
N PRO A 75 -13.80 13.73 8.17
CA PRO A 75 -13.65 12.41 7.57
C PRO A 75 -14.85 11.49 7.83
N VAL A 76 -15.24 10.72 6.82
CA VAL A 76 -16.31 9.73 6.94
C VAL A 76 -15.71 8.37 7.32
N VAL A 77 -16.11 7.82 8.47
CA VAL A 77 -15.65 6.49 8.91
C VAL A 77 -16.65 5.41 8.51
N LEU A 78 -16.17 4.37 7.81
CA LEU A 78 -16.96 3.22 7.35
C LEU A 78 -16.47 1.93 8.00
N ALA A 79 -17.36 1.30 8.77
CA ALA A 79 -17.15 -0.05 9.28
C ALA A 79 -17.41 -1.07 8.17
N VAL A 80 -16.37 -1.76 7.69
CA VAL A 80 -16.44 -2.62 6.50
C VAL A 80 -16.60 -4.11 6.80
N GLY A 81 -16.36 -4.55 8.04
CA GLY A 81 -16.57 -5.94 8.44
C GLY A 81 -16.56 -6.12 9.95
N GLU A 82 -17.20 -7.20 10.40
CA GLU A 82 -17.29 -7.53 11.82
C GLU A 82 -15.96 -8.12 12.30
N ALA A 83 -15.39 -7.47 13.31
CA ALA A 83 -14.16 -7.89 13.96
C ALA A 83 -14.43 -9.13 14.83
N LEU A 84 -13.76 -10.25 14.53
CA LEU A 84 -13.80 -11.41 15.41
C LEU A 84 -13.16 -11.10 16.77
N PRO A 85 -13.60 -11.74 17.88
CA PRO A 85 -12.95 -11.58 19.18
C PRO A 85 -11.46 -11.93 19.10
N ALA A 86 -10.63 -11.21 19.87
CA ALA A 86 -9.22 -11.54 20.00
C ALA A 86 -9.05 -12.94 20.58
N ILE A 87 -8.09 -13.72 20.05
CA ILE A 87 -7.76 -15.03 20.61
C ILE A 87 -6.94 -14.80 21.89
N PRO A 88 -7.35 -15.33 23.06
CA PRO A 88 -6.62 -15.16 24.31
C PRO A 88 -5.14 -15.58 24.19
N GLY A 89 -4.23 -14.69 24.57
CA GLY A 89 -2.78 -14.93 24.51
C GLY A 89 -2.13 -14.74 23.12
N VAL A 90 -2.90 -14.30 22.12
CA VAL A 90 -2.39 -13.75 20.86
C VAL A 90 -2.64 -12.24 20.88
N ASP A 91 -1.82 -11.54 21.68
CA ASP A 91 -1.94 -10.11 21.92
C ASP A 91 -1.95 -9.33 20.58
N ARG A 92 -3.05 -8.60 20.31
CA ARG A 92 -3.23 -7.57 19.26
C ARG A 92 -2.75 -7.93 17.83
N ALA A 93 -3.02 -9.15 17.35
CA ALA A 93 -2.88 -9.46 15.91
C ALA A 93 -3.98 -8.76 15.08
N PRO A 94 -3.74 -8.42 13.79
CA PRO A 94 -4.79 -7.93 12.90
C PRO A 94 -5.99 -8.85 12.97
N THR A 95 -7.15 -8.26 13.25
CA THR A 95 -8.36 -9.05 13.44
C THR A 95 -8.85 -9.54 12.08
N LEU A 96 -9.09 -10.85 11.96
CA LEU A 96 -9.83 -11.36 10.82
C LEU A 96 -11.23 -10.77 10.86
N ALA A 97 -11.53 -9.92 9.88
CA ALA A 97 -12.84 -9.31 9.73
C ALA A 97 -13.69 -10.17 8.80
N VAL A 98 -14.85 -10.62 9.28
CA VAL A 98 -15.77 -11.47 8.51
C VAL A 98 -16.42 -10.63 7.41
N ASP A 99 -16.41 -11.16 6.18
CA ASP A 99 -17.00 -10.54 5.00
C ASP A 99 -16.53 -9.10 4.69
N ALA A 100 -15.39 -8.68 5.26
CA ALA A 100 -14.85 -7.34 5.03
C ALA A 100 -14.45 -7.11 3.59
N ALA A 101 -13.91 -8.14 2.92
CA ALA A 101 -13.43 -8.03 1.54
C ALA A 101 -14.52 -7.58 0.56
N ARG A 102 -15.77 -8.04 0.74
CA ARG A 102 -16.89 -7.64 -0.13
C ARG A 102 -17.23 -6.16 0.08
N THR A 103 -17.44 -5.73 1.33
CA THR A 103 -17.76 -4.33 1.62
C THR A 103 -16.63 -3.39 1.20
N VAL A 104 -15.37 -3.81 1.35
CA VAL A 104 -14.20 -3.06 0.88
C VAL A 104 -14.19 -2.94 -0.65
N ASP A 105 -14.47 -4.02 -1.38
CA ASP A 105 -14.58 -3.96 -2.84
C ASP A 105 -15.73 -3.06 -3.28
N ASP A 106 -16.90 -3.15 -2.62
CA ASP A 106 -18.04 -2.28 -2.88
C ASP A 106 -17.67 -0.79 -2.68
N ALA A 107 -17.00 -0.45 -1.57
CA ALA A 107 -16.54 0.90 -1.31
C ALA A 107 -15.51 1.39 -2.34
N LEU A 108 -14.45 0.62 -2.60
CA LEU A 108 -13.36 1.00 -3.50
C LEU A 108 -13.71 0.90 -5.00
N SER A 109 -14.82 0.26 -5.36
CA SER A 109 -15.33 0.20 -6.73
C SER A 109 -16.33 1.29 -7.06
N GLN A 110 -17.08 1.77 -6.06
CA GLN A 110 -18.17 2.72 -6.26
C GLN A 110 -17.82 4.15 -5.84
N ILE A 111 -16.86 4.32 -4.93
CA ILE A 111 -16.34 5.63 -4.54
C ILE A 111 -15.07 5.93 -5.36
N ALA A 112 -15.05 7.08 -6.02
CA ALA A 112 -13.94 7.50 -6.87
C ALA A 112 -12.78 8.10 -6.03
N PHE A 113 -11.90 7.23 -5.53
CA PHE A 113 -10.70 7.65 -4.81
C PHE A 113 -9.51 7.95 -5.74
N ASP A 114 -8.77 9.00 -5.41
CA ASP A 114 -7.46 9.29 -6.00
C ASP A 114 -6.37 8.43 -5.35
N LEU A 115 -6.41 8.28 -4.04
CA LEU A 115 -5.45 7.48 -3.27
C LEU A 115 -6.14 6.53 -2.30
N VAL A 116 -5.52 5.36 -2.10
CA VAL A 116 -5.83 4.41 -1.02
C VAL A 116 -4.56 4.25 -0.19
N HIS A 117 -4.58 4.78 1.01
CA HIS A 117 -3.48 4.70 1.98
C HIS A 117 -3.78 3.59 2.99
N VAL A 118 -3.05 2.48 2.86
CA VAL A 118 -3.16 1.32 3.74
C VAL A 118 -2.10 1.35 4.83
N HIS A 119 -2.50 1.05 6.06
CA HIS A 119 -1.58 0.94 7.19
C HIS A 119 -1.38 -0.54 7.53
N GLU A 120 -0.12 -0.94 7.73
CA GLU A 120 0.29 -2.31 8.01
C GLU A 120 -0.45 -3.37 7.17
N PRO A 121 -0.27 -3.37 5.83
CA PRO A 121 -0.93 -4.30 4.91
C PRO A 121 -0.36 -5.73 4.99
N PHE A 122 -0.17 -6.24 6.20
CA PHE A 122 0.35 -7.58 6.49
C PHE A 122 -0.77 -8.60 6.65
N GLY A 123 -0.55 -9.83 6.17
CA GLY A 123 -1.48 -10.94 6.34
C GLY A 123 -2.89 -10.66 5.81
N PRO A 124 -3.90 -11.49 6.15
CA PRO A 124 -5.30 -11.17 5.90
C PRO A 124 -5.81 -10.13 6.91
N SER A 125 -6.13 -8.94 6.40
CA SER A 125 -6.68 -7.79 7.14
C SER A 125 -7.52 -6.90 6.21
N VAL A 126 -8.20 -5.89 6.77
CA VAL A 126 -8.90 -4.86 5.98
C VAL A 126 -7.92 -4.14 5.05
N SER A 127 -6.73 -3.76 5.53
CA SER A 127 -5.64 -3.17 4.72
C SER A 127 -5.22 -4.06 3.55
N SER A 128 -5.08 -5.37 3.77
CA SER A 128 -4.73 -6.32 2.71
C SER A 128 -5.85 -6.51 1.67
N ALA A 129 -7.12 -6.41 2.12
CA ALA A 129 -8.28 -6.47 1.23
C ALA A 129 -8.38 -5.19 0.41
N ALA A 130 -8.19 -4.02 1.03
CA ALA A 130 -8.15 -2.74 0.33
C ALA A 130 -7.08 -2.73 -0.76
N LEU A 131 -5.86 -3.18 -0.44
CA LEU A 131 -4.78 -3.26 -1.42
C LEU A 131 -5.11 -4.21 -2.59
N ARG A 132 -5.85 -5.30 -2.34
CA ARG A 132 -6.27 -6.26 -3.38
C ARG A 132 -7.30 -5.66 -4.34
N HIS A 133 -8.26 -4.90 -3.80
CA HIS A 133 -9.43 -4.38 -4.53
C HIS A 133 -9.24 -2.95 -5.05
N SER A 134 -8.25 -2.22 -4.54
CA SER A 134 -7.96 -0.85 -4.95
C SER A 134 -7.69 -0.73 -6.45
N ARG A 135 -8.31 0.31 -7.04
CA ARG A 135 -8.11 0.80 -8.41
C ARG A 135 -7.40 2.16 -8.44
N ALA A 136 -7.00 2.67 -7.28
CA ALA A 136 -6.38 3.97 -7.08
C ALA A 136 -4.86 3.85 -6.86
N LEU A 137 -4.17 4.99 -6.69
CA LEU A 137 -2.78 4.98 -6.24
C LEU A 137 -2.71 4.46 -4.80
N ASN A 138 -1.80 3.55 -4.51
CA ASN A 138 -1.69 2.85 -3.24
C ASN A 138 -0.44 3.31 -2.48
N VAL A 139 -0.65 3.82 -1.28
CA VAL A 139 0.42 4.16 -0.33
C VAL A 139 0.36 3.20 0.84
N GLY A 140 1.50 2.67 1.28
CA GLY A 140 1.57 1.75 2.41
C GLY A 140 2.41 2.33 3.54
N THR A 141 1.84 2.55 4.73
CA THR A 141 2.62 2.90 5.92
C THR A 141 2.89 1.68 6.79
N PHE A 142 4.15 1.49 7.16
CA PHE A 142 4.62 0.45 8.06
C PHE A 142 4.99 1.06 9.42
N HIS A 143 4.25 0.66 10.46
CA HIS A 143 4.38 1.21 11.81
C HIS A 143 5.28 0.39 12.74
N LEU A 144 5.29 -0.94 12.56
CA LEU A 144 6.05 -1.86 13.41
C LEU A 144 7.18 -2.58 12.65
N PRO A 145 8.40 -2.63 13.21
CA PRO A 145 9.48 -3.46 12.71
C PRO A 145 9.29 -4.90 13.20
N ALA A 146 8.24 -5.58 12.73
CA ALA A 146 7.95 -6.95 13.15
C ALA A 146 8.61 -7.96 12.20
N GLU A 147 9.85 -8.35 12.52
CA GLU A 147 10.61 -9.35 11.76
C GLU A 147 9.82 -10.65 11.54
N ARG A 148 9.00 -11.12 12.48
CA ARG A 148 8.21 -12.36 12.29
C ARG A 148 7.07 -12.25 11.27
N PHE A 149 6.50 -11.06 11.05
CA PHE A 149 5.48 -10.90 10.01
C PHE A 149 6.12 -10.84 8.62
N ILE A 150 7.27 -10.17 8.53
CA ILE A 150 8.03 -10.02 7.30
C ILE A 150 8.79 -11.33 6.94
N ALA A 151 9.40 -12.00 7.91
CA ALA A 151 10.03 -13.32 7.78
C ALA A 151 9.00 -14.46 7.65
N GLY A 152 7.86 -14.38 8.33
CA GLY A 152 6.73 -15.30 8.16
C GLY A 152 6.04 -15.18 6.79
N MET A 153 6.26 -14.06 6.10
CA MET A 153 5.94 -13.85 4.68
C MET A 153 7.15 -14.08 3.76
N GLY A 154 8.21 -14.72 4.26
CA GLY A 154 9.31 -15.26 3.46
C GLY A 154 10.50 -14.33 3.21
N ALA A 155 10.64 -13.22 3.94
CA ALA A 155 11.84 -12.39 3.89
C ALA A 155 12.68 -12.57 5.19
N GLY A 156 13.50 -13.63 5.23
CA GLY A 156 14.61 -13.74 6.19
C GLY A 156 14.44 -14.70 7.36
N ALA A 157 14.82 -15.97 7.15
CA ALA A 157 15.66 -16.77 8.07
C ALA A 157 15.98 -18.09 7.36
N SER A 158 17.22 -18.25 6.91
CA SER A 158 17.75 -19.52 6.40
C SER A 158 17.79 -20.54 7.54
N GLY A 159 16.78 -21.42 7.62
CA GLY A 159 16.83 -22.56 8.54
C GLY A 159 15.45 -23.03 8.97
N GLY A 160 14.80 -23.86 8.15
CA GLY A 160 13.59 -24.57 8.58
C GLY A 160 12.78 -25.13 7.42
N SER A 161 12.78 -26.45 7.31
CA SER A 161 12.02 -27.23 6.33
C SER A 161 10.51 -27.00 6.44
N GLY A 162 9.88 -26.51 5.37
CA GLY A 162 8.41 -26.54 5.22
C GLY A 162 7.94 -25.85 3.94
N GLY A 163 7.50 -26.62 2.94
CA GLY A 163 7.12 -26.15 1.60
C GLY A 163 5.90 -25.21 1.49
N GLY A 164 5.35 -24.71 2.61
CA GLY A 164 4.26 -23.74 2.64
C GLY A 164 4.70 -22.26 2.61
N SER A 165 5.95 -21.97 3.02
CA SER A 165 6.47 -20.59 3.16
C SER A 165 6.66 -19.88 1.82
N ASP A 166 7.05 -20.61 0.77
CA ASP A 166 7.32 -20.03 -0.55
C ASP A 166 6.06 -19.56 -1.29
N LEU A 167 4.93 -20.26 -1.11
CA LEU A 167 3.67 -19.88 -1.75
C LEU A 167 3.07 -18.62 -1.11
N LEU A 168 3.15 -18.54 0.23
CA LEU A 168 2.75 -17.35 0.99
C LEU A 168 3.66 -16.17 0.65
N ARG A 169 4.98 -16.39 0.54
CA ARG A 169 5.95 -15.39 0.07
C ARG A 169 5.59 -14.82 -1.29
N LYS A 170 5.32 -15.69 -2.28
CA LYS A 170 4.90 -15.29 -3.62
C LYS A 170 3.54 -14.58 -3.65
N ARG A 171 2.65 -14.85 -2.70
CA ARG A 171 1.34 -14.17 -2.59
C ARG A 171 1.45 -12.80 -1.93
N SER A 172 2.20 -12.70 -0.84
CA SER A 172 2.44 -11.43 -0.14
C SER A 172 3.28 -10.47 -0.97
N GLY A 173 4.32 -10.95 -1.65
CA GLY A 173 5.09 -10.14 -2.60
C GLY A 173 4.23 -9.58 -3.75
N ARG A 174 3.30 -10.39 -4.28
CA ARG A 174 2.33 -9.93 -5.30
C ARG A 174 1.37 -8.87 -4.78
N LEU A 175 0.87 -9.02 -3.55
CA LEU A 175 -0.04 -8.04 -2.98
C LEU A 175 0.68 -6.72 -2.69
N LEU A 176 1.86 -6.78 -2.08
CA LEU A 176 2.66 -5.61 -1.72
C LEU A 176 3.36 -4.96 -2.93
N GLY A 177 3.50 -5.68 -4.04
CA GLY A 177 3.91 -5.12 -5.33
C GLY A 177 2.91 -4.09 -5.87
N ARG A 178 1.66 -4.08 -5.39
CA ARG A 178 0.64 -3.09 -5.79
C ARG A 178 0.81 -1.72 -5.13
N LEU A 179 1.72 -1.57 -4.17
CA LEU A 179 2.06 -0.31 -3.53
C LEU A 179 2.94 0.54 -4.47
N ASP A 180 2.53 1.79 -4.70
CA ASP A 180 3.31 2.75 -5.51
C ASP A 180 4.29 3.53 -4.66
N ASP A 181 3.99 3.64 -3.37
CA ASP A 181 4.87 4.23 -2.38
C ASP A 181 4.77 3.52 -1.03
N ARG A 182 5.85 3.61 -0.27
CA ARG A 182 6.05 2.89 0.99
C ARG A 182 6.64 3.85 2.02
N LEU A 183 5.90 4.09 3.09
CA LEU A 183 6.29 4.95 4.20
C LEU A 183 6.62 4.08 5.42
N ALA A 184 7.62 4.46 6.20
CA ALA A 184 7.99 3.76 7.42
C ALA A 184 8.20 4.77 8.54
N THR A 185 7.71 4.44 9.74
CA THR A 185 7.74 5.35 10.91
C THR A 185 9.09 5.41 11.63
N SER A 186 10.05 4.58 11.25
CA SER A 186 11.43 4.62 11.79
C SER A 186 12.44 4.12 10.76
N ALA A 187 13.70 4.52 10.91
CA ALA A 187 14.78 4.03 10.06
C ALA A 187 14.96 2.51 10.19
N ALA A 188 14.79 1.96 11.40
CA ALA A 188 14.77 0.51 11.63
C ALA A 188 13.67 -0.21 10.83
N THR A 189 12.44 0.32 10.83
CA THR A 189 11.32 -0.22 10.05
C THR A 189 11.59 -0.09 8.56
N ALA A 190 12.14 1.05 8.12
CA ALA A 190 12.51 1.28 6.73
C ALA A 190 13.55 0.26 6.23
N ALA A 191 14.59 0.01 7.02
CA ALA A 191 15.63 -0.97 6.69
C ALA A 191 15.04 -2.39 6.56
N LEU A 192 14.10 -2.76 7.44
CA LEU A 192 13.42 -4.06 7.38
C LEU A 192 12.53 -4.20 6.15
N VAL A 193 11.77 -3.16 5.81
CA VAL A 193 10.94 -3.10 4.60
C VAL A 193 11.81 -3.17 3.34
N ALA A 194 12.89 -2.40 3.27
CA ALA A 194 13.79 -2.36 2.12
C ALA A 194 14.49 -3.70 1.85
N ARG A 195 14.87 -4.45 2.90
CA ARG A 195 15.43 -5.82 2.77
C ARG A 195 14.44 -6.82 2.19
N SER A 196 13.15 -6.57 2.41
CA SER A 196 12.07 -7.51 2.10
C SER A 196 11.38 -7.19 0.77
N PHE A 197 11.46 -5.93 0.36
CA PHE A 197 10.84 -5.36 -0.84
C PHE A 197 11.81 -4.36 -1.50
N PRO A 198 12.80 -4.84 -2.26
CA PRO A 198 13.85 -3.98 -2.81
C PRO A 198 13.37 -3.20 -4.05
N ILE A 199 12.65 -2.07 -3.88
CA ILE A 199 12.36 -1.16 -5.02
C ILE A 199 12.27 0.32 -4.59
N GLY A 200 12.96 1.17 -5.37
CA GLY A 200 12.52 2.46 -5.94
C GLY A 200 12.02 3.61 -5.06
N ARG A 201 12.94 4.52 -4.69
CA ARG A 201 12.77 5.97 -4.42
C ARG A 201 11.51 6.41 -3.65
N GLY A 202 11.63 6.43 -2.31
CA GLY A 202 10.68 7.10 -1.42
C GLY A 202 10.97 6.94 0.06
N TYR A 203 12.24 6.74 0.45
CA TYR A 203 12.59 6.50 1.85
C TYR A 203 12.91 7.82 2.55
N ALA A 204 12.08 8.25 3.48
CA ALA A 204 12.39 9.35 4.40
C ALA A 204 12.72 8.78 5.79
N PRO A 205 13.99 8.87 6.25
CA PRO A 205 14.43 8.35 7.55
C PRO A 205 14.32 9.41 8.66
N ARG A 206 13.25 10.22 8.66
CA ARG A 206 12.88 11.09 9.79
C ARG A 206 11.37 11.28 9.77
N VAL A 207 10.68 10.32 10.36
CA VAL A 207 9.32 10.52 10.81
C VAL A 207 9.43 11.24 12.15
N PRO A 208 8.88 12.46 12.31
CA PRO A 208 8.50 12.91 13.64
C PRO A 208 7.66 11.78 14.23
N PRO A 209 7.94 11.29 15.45
CA PRO A 209 7.13 10.22 16.02
C PRO A 209 5.67 10.61 15.84
N PRO A 210 4.81 9.73 15.28
CA PRO A 210 3.41 10.07 15.14
C PRO A 210 2.96 10.49 16.55
N PRO A 211 2.36 11.68 16.67
CA PRO A 211 1.80 12.14 17.92
C PRO A 211 0.89 11.02 18.41
N TYR A 212 1.14 10.47 19.60
CA TYR A 212 0.13 9.62 20.19
C TYR A 212 -1.07 10.54 20.38
N ALA A 213 -2.18 10.24 19.72
CA ALA A 213 -3.43 10.83 20.12
C ALA A 213 -3.69 10.25 21.50
N GLY A 214 -3.20 10.94 22.55
CA GLY A 214 -3.83 10.85 23.84
C GLY A 214 -5.31 11.01 23.55
N LEU A 215 -6.11 10.02 23.95
CA LEU A 215 -7.54 10.17 24.00
C LEU A 215 -7.76 11.44 24.80
N ALA A 216 -8.12 12.54 24.13
CA ALA A 216 -8.49 13.75 24.82
C ALA A 216 -9.60 13.35 25.78
N GLU A 217 -9.43 13.67 27.06
CA GLU A 217 -10.42 13.34 28.10
C GLU A 217 -11.75 14.09 27.91
N ASP A 218 -11.92 14.87 26.85
CA ASP A 218 -13.12 15.64 26.57
C ASP A 218 -13.81 15.16 25.28
N GLU A 219 -14.73 14.21 25.45
CA GLU A 219 -16.00 14.00 24.72
C GLU A 219 -16.35 12.51 24.67
N ALA A 220 -16.85 11.99 25.81
CA ALA A 220 -17.70 10.81 25.76
C ALA A 220 -18.96 11.13 24.95
N PRO A 221 -19.40 10.25 24.01
CA PRO A 221 -20.64 10.46 23.29
C PRO A 221 -21.82 10.52 24.27
N ASP A 222 -22.63 11.56 24.13
CA ASP A 222 -23.78 11.91 24.96
C ASP A 222 -24.56 10.70 25.50
N GLY A 223 -24.79 10.66 26.83
CA GLY A 223 -25.98 10.00 27.36
C GLY A 223 -25.91 9.16 28.65
N VAL A 224 -24.87 9.26 29.49
CA VAL A 224 -24.89 8.59 30.81
C VAL A 224 -24.52 9.58 31.93
N PRO A 225 -25.42 9.85 32.90
CA PRO A 225 -25.10 10.77 33.99
C PRO A 225 -24.13 10.11 34.98
N VAL A 226 -22.96 10.71 35.14
CA VAL A 226 -22.00 10.39 36.21
C VAL A 226 -22.42 11.14 37.49
N PRO A 227 -22.39 10.54 38.69
CA PRO A 227 -22.72 11.24 39.93
C PRO A 227 -21.61 12.21 40.36
N ASP A 228 -22.00 13.40 40.81
CA ASP A 228 -21.16 14.50 41.32
C ASP A 228 -20.06 14.04 42.30
N ALA A 229 -18.80 14.32 41.95
CA ALA A 229 -17.70 14.41 42.90
C ALA A 229 -17.49 15.89 43.28
N ALA A 230 -17.70 16.18 44.56
CA ALA A 230 -17.69 17.52 45.14
C ALA A 230 -16.39 18.31 44.87
N THR A 231 -16.53 19.51 44.32
CA THR A 231 -15.50 20.54 44.20
C THR A 231 -15.09 21.07 45.58
N PRO A 232 -13.78 21.16 45.92
CA PRO A 232 -13.36 21.97 47.06
C PRO A 232 -13.29 23.45 46.65
N ALA A 233 -13.85 24.31 47.49
CA ALA A 233 -13.98 25.76 47.30
C ALA A 233 -12.61 26.49 47.26
N PRO A 234 -12.52 27.66 46.59
CA PRO A 234 -11.28 28.43 46.49
C PRO A 234 -10.94 29.16 47.80
N ALA A 235 -9.65 29.16 48.15
CA ALA A 235 -9.10 29.82 49.33
C ALA A 235 -9.19 31.35 49.21
N THR A 236 -9.73 31.98 50.25
CA THR A 236 -9.76 33.43 50.45
C THR A 236 -8.38 33.96 50.80
N THR A 237 -8.01 35.07 50.16
CA THR A 237 -6.88 35.92 50.53
C THR A 237 -7.08 36.53 51.92
N ASP A 238 -6.12 36.32 52.82
CA ASP A 238 -5.95 37.18 53.99
C ASP A 238 -4.51 37.70 54.05
N THR A 239 -4.41 39.01 54.22
CA THR A 239 -3.20 39.81 54.28
C THR A 239 -2.94 40.16 55.74
N GLY A 240 -1.78 39.81 56.30
CA GLY A 240 -1.40 40.37 57.60
C GLY A 240 -0.25 39.72 58.33
N ASP A 241 0.88 40.40 58.25
CA ASP A 241 1.82 40.70 59.34
C ASP A 241 3.01 39.76 59.63
N ALA A 242 4.08 40.45 60.02
CA ALA A 242 5.47 40.08 59.92
C ALA A 242 6.05 39.44 61.19
N GLY A 243 7.12 38.68 60.99
CA GLY A 243 8.24 38.63 61.94
C GLY A 243 8.32 37.40 62.85
N ALA A 244 9.14 36.43 62.45
CA ALA A 244 10.14 35.82 63.32
C ALA A 244 11.09 34.95 62.49
N ALA A 245 12.38 35.28 62.54
CA ALA A 245 13.42 34.42 62.00
C ALA A 245 13.49 33.12 62.81
N THR A 246 13.13 32.00 62.17
CA THR A 246 13.47 30.65 62.63
C THR A 246 14.20 29.93 61.51
N ALA A 247 15.38 29.42 61.86
CA ALA A 247 16.30 28.68 61.01
C ALA A 247 15.60 27.62 60.12
N PRO A 248 16.13 27.29 58.94
CA PRO A 248 15.57 26.24 58.10
C PRO A 248 15.68 24.91 58.85
N SER A 249 14.55 24.43 59.37
CA SER A 249 14.36 23.04 59.73
C SER A 249 14.49 22.24 58.45
N THR A 250 15.51 21.40 58.38
CA THR A 250 15.69 20.37 57.36
C THR A 250 14.59 19.32 57.53
N ALA A 251 13.39 19.64 57.04
CA ALA A 251 12.39 18.64 56.74
C ALA A 251 12.89 17.87 55.52
N VAL A 252 13.41 16.67 55.76
CA VAL A 252 13.69 15.69 54.71
C VAL A 252 12.37 15.42 54.02
N ALA A 253 12.16 15.99 52.83
CA ALA A 253 11.05 15.62 51.97
C ALA A 253 11.17 14.11 51.75
N THR A 254 10.24 13.34 52.32
CA THR A 254 10.16 11.90 52.08
C THR A 254 9.96 11.71 50.58
N ARG A 255 11.01 11.26 49.92
CA ARG A 255 11.04 11.03 48.49
C ARG A 255 9.94 10.02 48.16
N ARG A 256 9.14 10.29 47.12
CA ARG A 256 8.16 9.30 46.66
C ARG A 256 8.92 8.09 46.08
N PRO A 257 8.42 6.86 46.28
CA PRO A 257 9.01 5.68 45.66
C PRO A 257 9.04 5.83 44.15
N VAL A 258 10.13 5.42 43.51
CA VAL A 258 10.25 5.46 42.04
C VAL A 258 9.22 4.51 41.43
N HIS A 259 8.41 5.04 40.50
CA HIS A 259 7.36 4.25 39.83
C HIS A 259 7.90 3.59 38.56
N VAL A 260 8.00 2.26 38.57
CA VAL A 260 8.44 1.44 37.43
C VAL A 260 7.23 0.83 36.72
N VAL A 261 7.08 1.06 35.41
CA VAL A 261 5.96 0.53 34.63
C VAL A 261 6.45 -0.52 33.63
N LEU A 262 5.73 -1.64 33.59
CA LEU A 262 5.92 -2.70 32.60
C LEU A 262 4.70 -2.71 31.67
N PRO A 263 4.86 -2.35 30.38
CA PRO A 263 3.75 -2.25 29.44
C PRO A 263 3.23 -3.62 28.99
N LEU A 264 1.96 -3.65 28.59
CA LEU A 264 1.30 -4.86 28.07
C LEU A 264 1.80 -5.25 26.68
N ASP A 265 2.10 -4.25 25.85
CA ASP A 265 2.28 -4.37 24.40
C ASP A 265 3.58 -5.06 23.96
N GLU A 266 4.42 -5.48 24.90
CA GLU A 266 5.63 -6.23 24.59
C GLU A 266 5.41 -7.75 24.52
N GLU A 267 6.21 -8.39 23.67
CA GLU A 267 6.23 -9.83 23.49
C GLU A 267 6.40 -10.63 24.81
N ARG A 268 5.86 -11.85 24.84
CA ARG A 268 5.93 -12.73 26.03
C ARG A 268 7.35 -12.95 26.55
N ALA A 269 8.37 -12.93 25.68
CA ALA A 269 9.77 -13.04 26.10
C ALA A 269 10.24 -11.82 26.89
N ALA A 270 9.95 -10.61 26.39
CA ALA A 270 10.21 -9.35 27.07
C ALA A 270 9.54 -9.29 28.45
N ARG A 271 8.24 -9.63 28.52
CA ARG A 271 7.49 -9.69 29.78
C ARG A 271 8.16 -10.62 30.80
N ARG A 272 8.68 -11.77 30.37
CA ARG A 272 9.43 -12.67 31.27
C ARG A 272 10.74 -12.05 31.75
N THR A 273 11.47 -11.34 30.90
CA THR A 273 12.71 -10.64 31.26
C THR A 273 12.44 -9.54 32.28
N ALA A 274 11.45 -8.68 32.01
CA ALA A 274 11.07 -7.60 32.91
C ALA A 274 10.55 -8.13 34.27
N MET A 275 9.70 -9.16 34.28
CA MET A 275 9.24 -9.82 35.51
C MET A 275 10.35 -10.58 36.27
N ARG A 276 11.43 -11.01 35.59
CA ARG A 276 12.62 -11.57 36.26
C ARG A 276 13.44 -10.47 36.93
N ALA A 277 13.55 -9.30 36.32
CA ALA A 277 14.26 -8.16 36.90
C ALA A 277 13.53 -7.62 38.13
N LEU A 278 12.21 -7.40 38.06
CA LEU A 278 11.42 -6.95 39.22
C LEU A 278 11.56 -7.88 40.44
N ARG A 279 11.65 -9.19 40.23
CA ARG A 279 11.83 -10.17 41.31
C ARG A 279 13.19 -10.11 42.00
N ARG A 280 14.16 -9.44 41.39
CA ARG A 280 15.54 -9.37 41.86
C ARG A 280 15.92 -8.00 42.40
N LEU A 281 15.05 -7.00 42.27
CA LEU A 281 15.28 -5.67 42.84
C LEU A 281 15.41 -5.74 44.36
N GLY A 282 16.39 -5.01 44.89
CA GLY A 282 16.63 -4.86 46.33
C GLY A 282 15.37 -4.46 47.09
N THR A 283 15.16 -5.07 48.26
CA THR A 283 14.01 -4.82 49.15
C THR A 283 14.18 -3.54 49.97
N ASP A 284 15.43 -3.11 50.12
CA ASP A 284 15.88 -1.87 50.77
C ASP A 284 15.71 -0.62 49.90
N LEU A 285 15.50 -0.80 48.60
CA LEU A 285 15.27 0.28 47.65
C LEU A 285 13.82 0.80 47.70
N ASP A 286 13.62 2.09 47.44
CA ASP A 286 12.29 2.73 47.51
C ASP A 286 11.63 2.79 46.12
N TRP A 287 10.86 1.76 45.79
CA TRP A 287 10.21 1.59 44.49
C TRP A 287 8.84 0.93 44.60
N ARG A 288 8.00 1.21 43.60
CA ARG A 288 6.75 0.48 43.31
C ARG A 288 6.70 0.16 41.82
N ALA A 289 5.94 -0.85 41.43
CA ALA A 289 5.76 -1.19 40.02
C ALA A 289 4.31 -1.41 39.63
N THR A 290 3.97 -0.99 38.42
CA THR A 290 2.70 -1.29 37.76
C THR A 290 2.97 -2.19 36.56
N VAL A 291 2.32 -3.36 36.54
CA VAL A 291 2.30 -4.25 35.39
C VAL A 291 0.97 -4.06 34.67
N VAL A 292 1.03 -3.54 33.45
CA VAL A 292 -0.17 -3.33 32.64
C VAL A 292 -0.67 -4.66 32.10
N VAL A 293 -1.97 -4.94 32.26
CA VAL A 293 -2.62 -6.19 31.87
C VAL A 293 -3.80 -5.93 30.93
N ALA A 294 -4.22 -6.95 30.18
CA ALA A 294 -5.39 -6.81 29.31
C ALA A 294 -6.68 -6.73 30.14
N ASP A 295 -7.65 -5.96 29.64
CA ASP A 295 -9.03 -5.99 30.14
C ASP A 295 -9.53 -7.44 30.04
N ASP A 296 -9.98 -8.00 31.16
CA ASP A 296 -10.39 -9.40 31.38
C ASP A 296 -9.32 -10.40 31.87
N ASP A 297 -8.03 -10.04 31.94
CA ASP A 297 -7.02 -10.92 32.53
C ASP A 297 -7.09 -10.91 34.07
N VAL A 298 -7.63 -11.99 34.66
CA VAL A 298 -7.51 -12.27 36.10
C VAL A 298 -6.07 -12.69 36.39
N VAL A 299 -5.19 -11.70 36.57
CA VAL A 299 -3.79 -11.84 37.00
C VAL A 299 -2.91 -12.69 36.03
N PRO A 300 -1.90 -12.11 35.36
CA PRO A 300 -1.10 -12.81 34.36
C PRO A 300 -0.43 -14.08 34.89
N VAL A 301 -0.32 -15.09 34.01
CA VAL A 301 0.44 -16.33 34.27
C VAL A 301 1.88 -15.99 34.69
N GLY A 302 2.18 -16.11 35.98
CA GLY A 302 3.50 -15.80 36.57
C GLY A 302 3.48 -14.83 37.75
N ALA A 303 2.39 -14.10 37.99
CA ALA A 303 2.23 -13.25 39.17
C ALA A 303 2.30 -14.05 40.49
N GLY A 304 1.88 -15.32 40.47
CA GLY A 304 1.99 -16.24 41.61
C GLY A 304 3.43 -16.58 42.03
N ASN A 305 4.43 -16.24 41.21
CA ASN A 305 5.85 -16.44 41.52
C ASN A 305 6.52 -15.20 42.13
N LEU A 306 5.76 -14.16 42.49
CA LEU A 306 6.25 -13.02 43.25
C LEU A 306 6.38 -13.43 44.74
N GLY A 307 7.58 -13.24 45.29
CA GLY A 307 7.80 -13.36 46.73
C GLY A 307 6.88 -12.43 47.51
N ALA A 308 6.59 -12.75 48.78
CA ALA A 308 5.65 -11.97 49.60
C ALA A 308 5.97 -10.47 49.61
N HIS A 309 7.26 -10.12 49.65
CA HIS A 309 7.72 -8.73 49.65
C HIS A 309 7.47 -7.97 48.33
N ALA A 310 7.55 -8.64 47.19
CA ALA A 310 7.29 -8.01 45.89
C ALA A 310 5.78 -7.82 45.63
N ARG A 311 4.92 -8.64 46.25
CA ARG A 311 3.47 -8.55 46.07
C ARG A 311 2.88 -7.26 46.61
N ASP A 312 3.43 -6.69 47.67
CA ASP A 312 2.94 -5.44 48.26
C ASP A 312 3.35 -4.19 47.47
N ARG A 313 4.28 -4.34 46.51
CA ARG A 313 4.84 -3.24 45.69
C ARG A 313 4.47 -3.30 44.21
N VAL A 314 3.93 -4.43 43.75
CA VAL A 314 3.58 -4.67 42.35
C VAL A 314 2.06 -4.68 42.21
N SER A 315 1.51 -3.70 41.51
CA SER A 315 0.12 -3.67 41.09
C SER A 315 -0.04 -4.25 39.68
N PHE A 316 -1.19 -4.88 39.43
CA PHE A 316 -1.61 -5.27 38.08
C PHE A 316 -2.81 -4.41 37.72
N VAL A 317 -2.67 -3.59 36.69
CA VAL A 317 -3.67 -2.60 36.33
C VAL A 317 -4.16 -2.88 34.90
N PRO A 318 -5.47 -3.08 34.70
CA PRO A 318 -6.04 -3.07 33.35
C PRO A 318 -5.95 -1.64 32.82
N ALA A 319 -5.08 -1.44 31.84
CA ALA A 319 -4.87 -0.15 31.21
C ALA A 319 -4.33 -0.33 29.78
N HIS A 320 -4.53 0.68 28.96
CA HIS A 320 -4.01 0.73 27.59
C HIS A 320 -3.05 1.90 27.36
N VAL A 321 -2.98 2.81 28.32
CA VAL A 321 -2.10 3.99 28.36
C VAL A 321 -1.16 3.85 29.57
N LEU A 322 0.03 4.42 29.46
CA LEU A 322 0.99 4.48 30.57
C LEU A 322 0.44 5.39 31.69
N PRO A 323 0.60 5.01 32.97
CA PRO A 323 0.31 5.90 34.08
C PRO A 323 1.09 7.21 33.95
N GLU A 324 0.41 8.36 34.08
CA GLU A 324 1.03 9.70 33.98
C GLU A 324 2.14 9.92 35.02
N ASP A 325 2.06 9.22 36.14
CA ASP A 325 3.03 9.30 37.24
C ASP A 325 4.19 8.30 37.11
N ALA A 326 4.37 7.67 35.94
CA ALA A 326 5.48 6.78 35.66
C ALA A 326 6.82 7.52 35.73
N ASP A 327 7.78 7.01 36.51
CA ASP A 327 9.14 7.54 36.52
C ASP A 327 10.04 6.78 35.54
N VAL A 328 9.84 5.47 35.41
CA VAL A 328 10.62 4.55 34.58
C VAL A 328 9.70 3.60 33.82
N VAL A 329 9.96 3.37 32.53
CA VAL A 329 9.21 2.40 31.71
C VAL A 329 10.18 1.35 31.16
N VAL A 330 9.90 0.06 31.39
CA VAL A 330 10.79 -1.04 30.98
C VAL A 330 10.35 -1.62 29.65
N LEU A 331 11.25 -1.59 28.66
CA LEU A 331 11.03 -2.07 27.29
C LEU A 331 12.05 -3.18 26.96
N ALA A 332 11.71 -4.43 27.26
CA ALA A 332 12.61 -5.58 27.21
C ALA A 332 12.47 -6.47 25.95
N SER A 333 11.90 -5.94 24.86
CA SER A 333 11.75 -6.64 23.58
C SER A 333 13.03 -7.36 23.11
N THR A 334 12.90 -8.57 22.59
CA THR A 334 13.99 -9.26 21.87
C THR A 334 14.07 -8.87 20.39
N GLY A 335 13.22 -7.93 19.96
CA GLY A 335 13.17 -7.44 18.57
C GLY A 335 12.14 -8.16 17.70
N THR A 336 11.44 -9.21 18.19
CA THR A 336 10.49 -9.94 17.33
C THR A 336 9.19 -9.16 17.09
N ARG A 337 8.75 -8.39 18.10
CA ARG A 337 7.65 -7.43 18.03
C ARG A 337 7.83 -6.33 19.08
N PRO A 338 8.74 -5.37 18.87
CA PRO A 338 8.89 -4.23 19.78
C PRO A 338 7.66 -3.32 19.74
N ALA A 339 7.45 -2.58 20.82
CA ALA A 339 6.37 -1.60 20.99
C ALA A 339 6.95 -0.18 21.03
N PRO A 340 7.43 0.36 19.90
CA PRO A 340 8.12 1.65 19.86
C PRO A 340 7.25 2.82 20.30
N HIS A 341 5.93 2.72 20.13
CA HIS A 341 4.96 3.74 20.57
C HIS A 341 5.00 3.96 22.08
N ILE A 342 5.19 2.89 22.88
CA ILE A 342 5.29 2.99 24.33
C ILE A 342 6.56 3.75 24.76
N LEU A 343 7.64 3.62 24.00
CA LEU A 343 8.88 4.36 24.26
C LEU A 343 8.67 5.87 24.02
N VAL A 344 8.02 6.21 22.91
CA VAL A 344 7.65 7.60 22.60
C VAL A 344 6.73 8.18 23.68
N GLU A 345 5.67 7.46 24.04
CA GLU A 345 4.72 7.85 25.08
C GLU A 345 5.42 8.05 26.43
N ALA A 346 6.35 7.17 26.80
CA ALA A 346 7.15 7.31 28.00
C ALA A 346 7.94 8.62 28.01
N LEU A 347 8.62 8.96 26.91
CA LEU A 347 9.39 10.20 26.80
C LEU A 347 8.48 11.44 26.88
N GLN A 348 7.32 11.41 26.21
CA GLN A 348 6.34 12.49 26.22
C GLN A 348 5.76 12.73 27.63
N ASN A 349 5.54 11.67 28.39
CA ASN A 349 5.10 11.74 29.79
C ASN A 349 6.25 12.07 30.76
N GLY A 350 7.48 12.27 30.26
CA GLY A 350 8.66 12.56 31.08
C GLY A 350 9.21 11.35 31.87
N ALA A 351 8.76 10.14 31.55
CA ALA A 351 9.30 8.90 32.09
C ALA A 351 10.61 8.51 31.36
N VAL A 352 11.52 7.86 32.09
CA VAL A 352 12.80 7.40 31.53
C VAL A 352 12.66 5.97 31.01
N PRO A 353 12.81 5.70 29.70
CA PRO A 353 12.77 4.34 29.17
C PRO A 353 14.04 3.58 29.52
N VAL A 354 13.91 2.35 30.03
CA VAL A 354 14.99 1.37 30.17
C VAL A 354 14.76 0.29 29.12
N ALA A 355 15.52 0.35 28.03
CA ALA A 355 15.17 -0.38 26.81
C ALA A 355 16.24 -1.39 26.39
N SER A 356 15.82 -2.49 25.79
CA SER A 356 16.73 -3.45 25.18
C SER A 356 17.41 -2.85 23.95
N ARG A 357 18.66 -3.23 23.68
CA ARG A 357 19.46 -2.76 22.55
C ARG A 357 19.05 -3.47 21.27
N ILE A 358 17.98 -2.95 20.68
CA ILE A 358 17.50 -3.29 19.34
C ILE A 358 17.46 -2.01 18.50
N ASP A 359 17.56 -2.13 17.18
CA ASP A 359 17.69 -0.99 16.25
C ASP A 359 16.69 0.15 16.55
N VAL A 360 15.40 -0.17 16.75
CA VAL A 360 14.36 0.84 17.00
C VAL A 360 14.47 1.52 18.36
N HIS A 361 14.90 0.80 19.41
CA HIS A 361 15.11 1.40 20.72
C HIS A 361 16.38 2.25 20.73
N ASP A 362 17.45 1.80 20.08
CA ASP A 362 18.69 2.54 19.94
C ASP A 362 18.48 3.86 19.19
N GLU A 363 17.71 3.83 18.10
CA GLU A 363 17.27 5.01 17.34
C GLU A 363 16.47 5.99 18.21
N LEU A 364 15.39 5.53 18.85
CA LEU A 364 14.49 6.40 19.62
C LEU A 364 15.16 6.97 20.88
N THR A 365 16.03 6.20 21.53
CA THR A 365 16.80 6.66 22.70
C THR A 365 18.04 7.48 22.34
N ASP A 366 18.36 7.62 21.05
CA ASP A 366 19.55 8.29 20.51
C ASP A 366 20.85 7.74 21.13
N GLY A 367 21.07 6.44 20.93
CA GLY A 367 22.24 5.73 21.45
C GLY A 367 22.26 5.62 22.97
N GLY A 368 21.07 5.65 23.61
CA GLY A 368 20.93 5.63 25.06
C GLY A 368 21.08 7.00 25.75
N ARG A 369 21.01 8.11 25.00
CA ARG A 369 21.02 9.46 25.59
C ARG A 369 19.76 9.76 26.41
N ARG A 370 18.60 9.25 25.98
CA ARG A 370 17.28 9.47 26.62
C ARG A 370 16.91 8.42 27.67
N GLY A 371 17.68 7.35 27.77
CA GLY A 371 17.44 6.27 28.72
C GLY A 371 18.46 5.16 28.55
N PRO A 372 18.74 4.35 29.59
CA PRO A 372 19.76 3.32 29.51
C PRO A 372 19.34 2.15 28.62
N LEU A 373 20.33 1.59 27.91
CA LEU A 373 20.17 0.41 27.05
C LEU A 373 20.83 -0.82 27.66
N PHE A 374 20.24 -2.01 27.44
CA PHE A 374 20.78 -3.30 27.86
C PHE A 374 20.63 -4.37 26.77
N GLU A 375 21.46 -5.43 26.78
CA GLU A 375 21.36 -6.47 25.75
C GLU A 375 20.05 -7.30 25.88
N PRO A 376 19.38 -7.69 24.78
CA PRO A 376 18.14 -8.46 24.83
C PRO A 376 18.24 -9.74 25.71
N GLY A 377 17.37 -9.83 26.71
CA GLY A 377 17.32 -10.96 27.64
C GLY A 377 18.31 -10.90 28.80
N ASP A 378 19.16 -9.87 28.87
CA ASP A 378 20.10 -9.65 29.98
C ASP A 378 19.39 -9.06 31.21
N VAL A 379 18.94 -9.97 32.08
CA VAL A 379 18.27 -9.60 33.33
C VAL A 379 19.23 -8.93 34.31
N ASP A 380 20.51 -9.30 34.31
CA ASP A 380 21.49 -8.78 35.27
C ASP A 380 21.76 -7.29 35.03
N VAL A 381 21.95 -6.91 33.77
CA VAL A 381 22.14 -5.50 33.40
C VAL A 381 20.85 -4.71 33.61
N LEU A 382 19.67 -5.28 33.27
CA LEU A 382 18.39 -4.61 33.52
C LEU A 382 18.19 -4.30 35.01
N VAL A 383 18.48 -5.25 35.90
CA VAL A 383 18.41 -5.03 37.35
C VAL A 383 19.36 -3.91 37.77
N GLN A 384 20.62 -3.95 37.34
CA GLN A 384 21.61 -2.92 37.69
C GLN A 384 21.21 -1.51 37.22
N GLN A 385 20.60 -1.39 36.02
CA GLN A 385 20.11 -0.09 35.54
C GLN A 385 18.92 0.40 36.37
N LEU A 386 17.98 -0.47 36.71
CA LEU A 386 16.84 -0.12 37.56
C LEU A 386 17.30 0.29 38.97
N GLU A 387 18.19 -0.49 39.60
CA GLU A 387 18.76 -0.15 40.91
C GLU A 387 19.45 1.21 40.87
N ARG A 388 20.28 1.46 39.84
CA ARG A 388 20.92 2.77 39.65
C ARG A 388 19.91 3.91 39.55
N LEU A 389 18.86 3.77 38.75
CA LEU A 389 17.84 4.81 38.59
C LEU A 389 17.01 5.05 39.86
N ILE A 390 16.78 4.00 40.65
CA ILE A 390 16.05 4.09 41.93
C ILE A 390 16.92 4.77 42.99
N GLU A 391 18.20 4.39 43.10
CA GLU A 391 19.14 4.93 44.08
C GLU A 391 19.61 6.35 43.78
N ARG A 392 19.71 6.70 42.48
CA ARG A 392 20.36 7.94 41.99
C ARG A 392 19.37 8.88 41.30
N PRO A 393 18.73 9.77 42.07
CA PRO A 393 17.82 10.80 41.56
C PRO A 393 18.34 11.60 40.38
N GLU A 394 19.64 11.91 40.43
CA GLU A 394 20.35 12.71 39.46
C GLU A 394 20.46 12.02 38.10
N GLU A 395 20.42 10.68 38.06
CA GLU A 395 20.41 9.93 36.79
C GLU A 395 19.06 10.06 36.08
N LEU A 396 17.95 9.93 36.82
CA LEU A 396 16.61 10.20 36.27
C LEU A 396 16.53 11.64 35.75
N ALA A 397 17.01 12.61 36.54
CA ALA A 397 17.03 14.01 36.13
C ALA A 397 17.94 14.25 34.91
N ARG A 398 19.06 13.54 34.79
CA ARG A 398 19.97 13.63 33.64
C ARG A 398 19.30 13.14 32.36
N PHE A 399 18.62 11.99 32.39
CA PHE A 399 17.92 11.47 31.22
C PHE A 399 16.74 12.35 30.82
N ARG A 400 15.93 12.80 31.79
CA ARG A 400 14.85 13.77 31.56
C ARG A 400 15.37 15.09 31.00
N GLY A 401 16.49 15.59 31.52
CA GLY A 401 17.14 16.81 31.03
C GLY A 401 17.62 16.66 29.59
N ALA A 402 18.20 15.51 29.22
CA ALA A 402 18.61 15.25 27.84
C ALA A 402 17.42 15.24 26.86
N GLU A 403 16.27 14.71 27.29
CA GLU A 403 15.02 14.79 26.52
C GLU A 403 14.51 16.24 26.43
N LEU A 404 14.56 17.03 27.49
CA LEU A 404 14.16 18.44 27.44
C LEU A 404 15.08 19.31 26.56
N GLU A 405 16.38 19.03 26.54
CA GLU A 405 17.36 19.75 25.70
C GLU A 405 17.22 19.41 24.22
N HIS A 406 16.92 18.14 23.91
CA HIS A 406 16.78 17.63 22.56
C HIS A 406 15.55 16.73 22.48
N PRO A 407 14.34 17.32 22.55
CA PRO A 407 13.10 16.54 22.56
C PRO A 407 13.08 15.63 21.35
N LEU A 408 12.63 14.40 21.57
CA LEU A 408 12.16 13.58 20.48
C LEU A 408 11.04 14.40 19.84
N THR A 409 11.36 15.03 18.69
CA THR A 409 10.65 16.16 18.07
C THR A 409 9.19 16.26 18.50
N GLU A 410 8.80 17.40 19.08
CA GLU A 410 7.40 17.68 19.36
C GLU A 410 6.56 17.30 18.13
N PRO A 411 5.38 16.72 18.35
CA PRO A 411 4.72 16.00 17.30
C PRO A 411 4.03 16.99 16.34
N ASP A 412 4.79 17.50 15.36
CA ASP A 412 4.31 18.47 14.37
C ASP A 412 3.47 17.75 13.29
N TRP A 413 2.17 17.60 13.59
CA TRP A 413 1.19 17.05 12.64
C TRP A 413 1.13 17.86 11.35
N ASP A 414 1.33 19.17 11.40
CA ASP A 414 1.30 20.02 10.20
C ASP A 414 2.45 19.64 9.26
N ALA A 415 3.67 19.55 9.80
CA ALA A 415 4.84 19.13 9.02
C ALA A 415 4.75 17.68 8.55
N TYR A 416 4.25 16.76 9.40
CA TYR A 416 4.06 15.37 9.03
C TYR A 416 3.03 15.24 7.90
N THR A 417 1.88 15.89 8.03
CA THR A 417 0.80 15.83 7.04
C THR A 417 1.22 16.49 5.74
N ALA A 418 1.90 17.65 5.79
CA ALA A 418 2.49 18.28 4.62
C ALA A 418 3.47 17.35 3.89
N TRP A 419 4.33 16.65 4.64
CA TRP A 419 5.24 15.65 4.06
C TRP A 419 4.47 14.47 3.43
N VAL A 420 3.41 13.98 4.05
CA VAL A 420 2.55 12.93 3.46
C VAL A 420 1.89 13.42 2.17
N VAL A 421 1.38 14.65 2.15
CA VAL A 421 0.79 15.28 0.95
C VAL A 421 1.83 15.42 -0.17
N ASP A 422 3.06 15.82 0.13
CA ASP A 422 4.15 15.85 -0.87
C ASP A 422 4.39 14.48 -1.51
N ARG A 423 4.25 13.39 -0.74
CA ARG A 423 4.32 12.01 -1.27
C ARG A 423 3.15 11.71 -2.19
N TYR A 424 1.93 12.11 -1.82
CA TYR A 424 0.75 11.94 -2.65
C TYR A 424 0.88 12.71 -3.97
N ASP A 425 1.31 13.96 -3.93
CA ASP A 425 1.50 14.80 -5.11
C ASP A 425 2.56 14.21 -6.05
N ALA A 426 3.67 13.70 -5.51
CA ALA A 426 4.70 13.02 -6.29
C ALA A 426 4.19 11.76 -6.99
N LEU A 427 3.21 11.05 -6.41
CA LEU A 427 2.55 9.91 -7.06
C LEU A 427 1.54 10.34 -8.10
N LEU A 428 0.75 11.38 -7.81
CA LEU A 428 -0.24 11.93 -8.73
C LEU A 428 0.41 12.48 -10.00
N ALA A 429 1.61 13.06 -9.88
CA ALA A 429 2.41 13.51 -11.01
C ALA A 429 2.81 12.39 -11.98
N ARG A 430 2.67 11.11 -11.59
CA ARG A 430 2.87 9.96 -12.48
C ARG A 430 1.64 9.60 -13.30
N ARG A 431 0.45 10.14 -12.98
CA ARG A 431 -0.75 9.88 -13.75
C ARG A 431 -0.73 10.65 -15.06
N HIS A 432 -1.35 10.07 -16.07
CA HIS A 432 -1.67 10.79 -17.29
C HIS A 432 -2.72 11.88 -17.01
N ASP A 433 -2.51 13.04 -17.63
CA ASP A 433 -3.44 14.15 -17.53
C ASP A 433 -4.80 13.78 -18.16
N ARG A 434 -5.89 14.14 -17.47
CA ARG A 434 -7.26 13.91 -17.92
C ARG A 434 -7.60 14.74 -19.15
N ASP A 435 -7.04 15.94 -19.23
CA ASP A 435 -7.32 16.91 -20.28
C ASP A 435 -6.21 16.94 -21.34
N ARG A 436 -5.44 15.84 -21.47
CA ARG A 436 -4.30 15.72 -22.38
C ARG A 436 -4.65 15.80 -23.88
N PHE A 437 -5.93 15.77 -24.24
CA PHE A 437 -6.39 15.79 -25.62
C PHE A 437 -6.85 17.19 -26.03
N ASP A 438 -6.41 17.66 -27.20
CA ASP A 438 -6.83 18.95 -27.75
C ASP A 438 -8.38 19.00 -27.87
N PRO A 439 -9.05 19.98 -27.24
CA PRO A 439 -10.50 20.17 -27.36
C PRO A 439 -10.99 20.25 -28.82
N ALA A 440 -10.18 20.77 -29.74
CA ALA A 440 -10.49 20.81 -31.17
C ALA A 440 -10.48 19.41 -31.80
N VAL A 441 -9.56 18.53 -31.41
CA VAL A 441 -9.54 17.11 -31.82
C VAL A 441 -10.80 16.41 -31.32
N VAL A 442 -11.12 16.56 -30.03
CA VAL A 442 -12.31 15.96 -29.41
C VAL A 442 -13.59 16.43 -30.10
N ALA A 443 -13.68 17.73 -30.46
CA ALA A 443 -14.82 18.26 -31.18
C ALA A 443 -14.99 17.63 -32.58
N ARG A 444 -13.91 17.47 -33.36
CA ARG A 444 -13.95 16.79 -34.67
C ARG A 444 -14.39 15.34 -34.54
N LEU A 445 -13.86 14.61 -33.55
CA LEU A 445 -14.19 13.19 -33.33
C LEU A 445 -15.69 12.98 -33.07
N ARG A 446 -16.38 13.92 -32.43
CA ARG A 446 -17.83 13.83 -32.16
C ARG A 446 -18.67 13.73 -33.44
N GLU A 447 -18.22 14.35 -34.53
CA GLU A 447 -18.89 14.34 -35.83
C GLU A 447 -18.60 13.07 -36.65
N ARG A 448 -17.54 12.33 -36.29
CA ARG A 448 -17.13 11.11 -37.00
C ARG A 448 -18.03 9.92 -36.67
N PRO A 449 -18.24 9.00 -37.63
CA PRO A 449 -19.02 7.79 -37.41
C PRO A 449 -18.32 6.87 -36.40
N LEU A 450 -19.09 5.99 -35.75
CA LEU A 450 -18.53 4.91 -34.94
C LEU A 450 -18.06 3.75 -35.84
N ILE A 451 -16.90 3.22 -35.55
CA ILE A 451 -16.31 2.04 -36.18
C ILE A 451 -15.93 1.00 -35.12
N ASP A 452 -15.85 -0.26 -35.53
CA ASP A 452 -15.26 -1.33 -34.72
C ASP A 452 -13.79 -1.51 -35.12
N VAL A 453 -12.89 -1.58 -34.14
CA VAL A 453 -11.43 -1.66 -34.31
C VAL A 453 -10.86 -2.85 -33.51
N ASP A 454 -9.77 -3.45 -33.98
CA ASP A 454 -9.00 -4.46 -33.26
C ASP A 454 -7.51 -4.08 -33.34
N LEU A 455 -6.82 -4.00 -32.19
CA LEU A 455 -5.49 -3.37 -32.08
C LEU A 455 -4.31 -4.34 -32.03
N HIS A 456 -4.56 -5.65 -32.12
CA HIS A 456 -3.48 -6.62 -31.97
C HIS A 456 -3.72 -7.86 -32.83
N MET A 457 -2.99 -7.97 -33.94
CA MET A 457 -3.01 -9.17 -34.79
C MET A 457 -1.76 -9.30 -35.66
N HIS A 458 -1.55 -10.51 -36.15
CA HIS A 458 -0.35 -10.94 -36.86
C HIS A 458 -0.69 -11.52 -38.24
N THR A 459 0.30 -11.50 -39.14
CA THR A 459 0.25 -12.02 -40.52
C THR A 459 1.34 -13.05 -40.77
N ASP A 460 1.41 -13.60 -42.00
CA ASP A 460 2.45 -14.55 -42.42
C ASP A 460 3.89 -13.98 -42.44
N HIS A 461 4.03 -12.67 -42.15
CA HIS A 461 5.30 -11.99 -41.90
C HIS A 461 5.82 -12.25 -40.49
N SER A 462 4.95 -12.43 -39.50
CA SER A 462 5.35 -12.90 -38.17
C SER A 462 5.83 -14.36 -38.21
N GLY A 463 6.75 -14.70 -37.30
CA GLY A 463 7.40 -16.02 -37.25
C GLY A 463 6.42 -17.16 -36.94
N ASP A 464 5.32 -16.89 -36.25
CA ASP A 464 4.40 -17.86 -35.69
C ASP A 464 2.94 -17.69 -36.16
N CYS A 465 2.71 -16.84 -37.17
CA CYS A 465 1.44 -16.71 -37.87
C CYS A 465 1.58 -17.19 -39.32
N ALA A 466 0.54 -17.87 -39.82
CA ALA A 466 0.50 -18.39 -41.19
C ALA A 466 -0.57 -17.69 -42.05
N THR A 467 -1.26 -16.68 -41.49
CA THR A 467 -2.38 -15.99 -42.13
C THR A 467 -1.87 -14.98 -43.16
N PRO A 468 -2.12 -15.16 -44.47
CA PRO A 468 -1.74 -14.17 -45.46
C PRO A 468 -2.49 -12.85 -45.27
N VAL A 469 -1.85 -11.74 -45.63
CA VAL A 469 -2.41 -10.37 -45.51
C VAL A 469 -3.80 -10.27 -46.15
N GLU A 470 -4.01 -10.82 -47.34
CA GLU A 470 -5.30 -10.74 -48.03
C GLU A 470 -6.42 -11.49 -47.30
N VAL A 471 -6.06 -12.62 -46.66
CA VAL A 471 -7.02 -13.41 -45.88
C VAL A 471 -7.41 -12.66 -44.61
N LEU A 472 -6.45 -11.98 -43.97
CA LEU A 472 -6.71 -11.12 -42.81
C LEU A 472 -7.64 -9.95 -43.19
N LEU A 473 -7.34 -9.24 -44.29
CA LEU A 473 -8.15 -8.11 -44.77
C LEU A 473 -9.57 -8.53 -45.18
N ASP A 474 -9.72 -9.67 -45.88
CA ASP A 474 -11.03 -10.23 -46.21
C ASP A 474 -11.83 -10.61 -44.96
N ALA A 475 -11.17 -11.19 -43.95
CA ALA A 475 -11.81 -11.49 -42.68
C ALA A 475 -12.25 -10.20 -41.96
N ALA A 476 -11.41 -9.16 -41.91
CA ALA A 476 -11.74 -7.87 -41.31
C ALA A 476 -12.97 -7.24 -41.97
N ARG A 477 -13.00 -7.21 -43.30
CA ARG A 477 -14.14 -6.73 -44.09
C ARG A 477 -15.41 -7.52 -43.80
N ARG A 478 -15.37 -8.85 -43.83
CA ARG A 478 -16.54 -9.71 -43.53
C ARG A 478 -17.06 -9.52 -42.11
N GLN A 479 -16.18 -9.16 -41.18
CA GLN A 479 -16.53 -8.89 -39.80
C GLN A 479 -17.03 -7.46 -39.54
N GLY A 480 -16.96 -6.58 -40.54
CA GLY A 480 -17.37 -5.18 -40.44
C GLY A 480 -16.42 -4.32 -39.60
N LEU A 481 -15.14 -4.67 -39.52
CA LEU A 481 -14.15 -3.84 -38.85
C LEU A 481 -13.82 -2.62 -39.72
N GLY A 482 -13.85 -1.43 -39.12
CA GLY A 482 -13.49 -0.19 -39.80
C GLY A 482 -11.99 0.07 -39.81
N ALA A 483 -11.27 -0.41 -38.80
CA ALA A 483 -9.81 -0.38 -38.76
C ALA A 483 -9.22 -1.62 -38.06
N ILE A 484 -7.98 -1.96 -38.40
CA ILE A 484 -7.18 -2.97 -37.70
C ILE A 484 -5.73 -2.50 -37.54
N ALA A 485 -5.08 -2.86 -36.43
CA ALA A 485 -3.63 -2.72 -36.29
C ALA A 485 -2.93 -4.04 -36.59
N VAL A 486 -2.02 -4.03 -37.56
CA VAL A 486 -1.18 -5.18 -37.89
C VAL A 486 0.13 -4.99 -37.15
N THR A 487 0.47 -5.91 -36.24
CA THR A 487 1.54 -5.76 -35.25
C THR A 487 2.47 -6.97 -35.25
N ASP A 488 2.97 -7.34 -36.42
CA ASP A 488 3.83 -8.52 -36.59
C ASP A 488 5.06 -8.49 -35.67
N HIS A 489 5.50 -9.65 -35.18
CA HIS A 489 6.63 -9.74 -34.26
C HIS A 489 7.95 -9.32 -34.90
N ASN A 490 8.54 -8.22 -34.42
CA ASN A 490 9.82 -7.67 -34.85
C ASN A 490 9.91 -7.45 -36.37
N GLU A 491 8.80 -7.12 -37.02
CA GLU A 491 8.64 -6.98 -38.47
C GLU A 491 7.49 -6.02 -38.79
N VAL A 492 7.68 -5.09 -39.73
CA VAL A 492 6.66 -4.08 -40.10
C VAL A 492 6.14 -4.27 -41.54
N SER A 493 6.81 -5.10 -42.35
CA SER A 493 6.46 -5.26 -43.77
C SER A 493 5.06 -5.85 -44.00
N GLY A 494 4.54 -6.66 -43.08
CA GLY A 494 3.17 -7.18 -43.18
C GLY A 494 2.12 -6.09 -43.03
N ALA A 495 2.37 -5.13 -42.13
CA ALA A 495 1.53 -3.96 -41.95
C ALA A 495 1.56 -3.01 -43.15
N HIS A 496 2.74 -2.79 -43.76
CA HIS A 496 2.86 -2.04 -45.03
C HIS A 496 2.13 -2.71 -46.19
N GLU A 497 2.26 -4.03 -46.31
CA GLU A 497 1.54 -4.79 -47.34
C GLU A 497 0.02 -4.70 -47.14
N ALA A 498 -0.45 -4.76 -45.89
CA ALA A 498 -1.85 -4.57 -45.56
C ALA A 498 -2.34 -3.16 -45.90
N ALA A 499 -1.57 -2.13 -45.55
CA ALA A 499 -1.88 -0.74 -45.84
C ALA A 499 -1.99 -0.46 -47.35
N ALA A 500 -1.10 -1.05 -48.16
CA ALA A 500 -1.14 -0.91 -49.62
C ALA A 500 -2.41 -1.50 -50.25
N LYS A 501 -3.04 -2.50 -49.61
CA LYS A 501 -4.25 -3.18 -50.08
C LYS A 501 -5.54 -2.69 -49.39
N ALA A 502 -5.42 -1.88 -48.34
CA ALA A 502 -6.49 -1.44 -47.44
C ALA A 502 -7.75 -0.94 -48.17
N ALA A 503 -7.57 -0.10 -49.19
CA ALA A 503 -8.66 0.51 -49.95
C ALA A 503 -9.53 -0.52 -50.70
N GLU A 504 -8.95 -1.66 -51.12
CA GLU A 504 -9.68 -2.73 -51.82
C GLU A 504 -10.68 -3.46 -50.91
N TYR A 505 -10.39 -3.47 -49.60
CA TYR A 505 -11.18 -4.17 -48.59
C TYR A 505 -12.06 -3.23 -47.76
N GLY A 506 -11.83 -1.91 -47.85
CA GLY A 506 -12.59 -0.92 -47.08
C GLY A 506 -12.27 -0.96 -45.58
N VAL A 507 -11.03 -1.30 -45.22
CA VAL A 507 -10.56 -1.41 -43.83
C VAL A 507 -9.33 -0.52 -43.68
N LYS A 508 -9.34 0.39 -42.70
CA LYS A 508 -8.18 1.24 -42.37
C LYS A 508 -7.10 0.41 -41.65
N ILE A 509 -5.84 0.65 -41.97
CA ILE A 509 -4.70 -0.07 -41.37
C ILE A 509 -3.90 0.87 -40.49
N ILE A 510 -3.71 0.48 -39.24
CA ILE A 510 -2.73 1.08 -38.34
C ILE A 510 -1.45 0.25 -38.52
N ILE A 511 -0.38 0.91 -38.97
CA ILE A 511 0.92 0.27 -39.17
C ILE A 511 1.56 0.10 -37.79
N GLY A 512 1.87 -1.12 -37.39
CA GLY A 512 2.54 -1.37 -36.12
C GLY A 512 3.50 -2.56 -36.15
N GLU A 513 4.22 -2.72 -35.04
CA GLU A 513 5.18 -3.79 -34.82
C GLU A 513 5.16 -4.17 -33.34
N GLU A 514 5.06 -5.47 -33.01
CA GLU A 514 5.27 -5.97 -31.65
C GLU A 514 6.75 -6.30 -31.46
N VAL A 515 7.45 -5.42 -30.76
CA VAL A 515 8.89 -5.48 -30.54
C VAL A 515 9.19 -6.33 -29.31
N LYS A 516 10.04 -7.33 -29.48
CA LYS A 516 10.57 -8.10 -28.36
C LYS A 516 11.85 -7.45 -27.85
N THR A 517 11.77 -6.88 -26.65
CA THR A 517 12.91 -6.26 -25.95
C THR A 517 13.90 -7.32 -25.44
N ALA A 518 15.06 -6.86 -24.95
CA ALA A 518 16.13 -7.71 -24.44
C ALA A 518 15.66 -8.59 -23.26
N ASP A 519 15.04 -7.96 -22.25
CA ASP A 519 14.71 -8.61 -20.98
C ASP A 519 13.42 -8.10 -20.32
N GLN A 520 12.81 -7.00 -20.79
CA GLN A 520 11.65 -6.36 -20.15
C GLN A 520 10.30 -6.68 -20.82
N GLY A 521 10.26 -7.62 -21.76
CA GLY A 521 9.02 -8.05 -22.42
C GLY A 521 8.76 -7.44 -23.79
N GLU A 522 7.49 -7.31 -24.16
CA GLU A 522 7.04 -6.84 -25.47
C GLU A 522 6.39 -5.45 -25.38
N VAL A 523 6.59 -4.65 -26.42
CA VAL A 523 5.97 -3.33 -26.59
C VAL A 523 5.57 -3.18 -28.06
N ILE A 524 4.41 -2.58 -28.31
CA ILE A 524 3.92 -2.29 -29.65
C ILE A 524 4.15 -0.81 -29.97
N GLY A 525 4.80 -0.57 -31.10
CA GLY A 525 4.76 0.74 -31.75
C GLY A 525 3.59 0.79 -32.72
N LEU A 526 2.67 1.74 -32.53
CA LEU A 526 1.60 2.03 -33.50
C LEU A 526 1.93 3.29 -34.30
N PHE A 527 1.47 3.38 -35.54
CA PHE A 527 1.76 4.49 -36.46
C PHE A 527 3.25 4.70 -36.72
N ILE A 528 4.00 3.62 -36.85
CA ILE A 528 5.42 3.63 -37.22
C ILE A 528 5.61 3.35 -38.71
N GLU A 529 6.77 3.70 -39.26
CA GLU A 529 7.11 3.46 -40.67
C GLU A 529 8.30 2.49 -40.82
N GLU A 530 9.30 2.64 -39.95
CA GLU A 530 10.54 1.87 -39.95
C GLU A 530 10.50 0.79 -38.87
N ARG A 531 11.12 -0.36 -39.21
CA ARG A 531 11.25 -1.48 -38.29
C ARG A 531 12.12 -1.11 -37.09
N ILE A 532 11.71 -1.53 -35.89
CA ILE A 532 12.48 -1.34 -34.66
C ILE A 532 13.46 -2.52 -34.46
N PRO A 533 14.73 -2.29 -34.10
CA PRO A 533 15.69 -3.36 -33.87
C PRO A 533 15.26 -4.30 -32.73
N LYS A 534 15.34 -5.62 -32.96
CA LYS A 534 15.05 -6.63 -31.94
C LYS A 534 16.14 -6.68 -30.86
N GLY A 535 15.74 -6.93 -29.61
CA GLY A 535 16.66 -7.19 -28.50
C GLY A 535 17.33 -5.93 -27.95
N VAL A 536 16.78 -4.76 -28.27
CA VAL A 536 17.07 -3.49 -27.59
C VAL A 536 16.36 -3.45 -26.23
N THR A 537 16.76 -2.53 -25.36
CA THR A 537 16.05 -2.27 -24.11
C THR A 537 14.67 -1.68 -24.37
N LEU A 538 13.75 -1.81 -23.40
CA LEU A 538 12.41 -1.21 -23.50
C LEU A 538 12.45 0.31 -23.75
N GLN A 539 13.36 1.01 -23.09
CA GLN A 539 13.53 2.46 -23.26
C GLN A 539 14.04 2.81 -24.67
N GLU A 540 14.96 2.04 -25.23
CA GLU A 540 15.43 2.24 -26.61
C GLU A 540 14.31 1.99 -27.63
N ALA A 541 13.49 0.95 -27.42
CA ALA A 541 12.33 0.69 -28.27
C ALA A 541 11.32 1.85 -28.20
N ILE A 542 10.99 2.33 -26.99
CA ILE A 542 10.10 3.48 -26.78
C ILE A 542 10.65 4.74 -27.47
N ALA A 543 11.94 5.01 -27.32
CA ALA A 543 12.58 6.17 -27.96
C ALA A 543 12.48 6.10 -29.49
N ASP A 544 12.64 4.91 -30.08
CA ASP A 544 12.52 4.73 -31.53
C ASP A 544 11.07 4.86 -32.02
N ILE A 545 10.08 4.33 -31.28
CA ILE A 545 8.65 4.55 -31.55
C ILE A 545 8.35 6.05 -31.58
N ARG A 546 8.78 6.78 -30.55
CA ARG A 546 8.53 8.23 -30.42
C ARG A 546 9.26 9.04 -31.48
N ARG A 547 10.49 8.66 -31.87
CA ARG A 547 11.24 9.29 -32.97
C ARG A 547 10.44 9.28 -34.28
N GLN A 548 9.65 8.23 -34.50
CA GLN A 548 8.82 8.08 -35.69
C GLN A 548 7.44 8.77 -35.58
N GLY A 549 7.13 9.42 -34.46
CA GLY A 549 5.80 9.98 -34.19
C GLY A 549 4.74 8.93 -33.87
N GLY A 550 5.17 7.69 -33.58
CA GLY A 550 4.30 6.59 -33.22
C GLY A 550 3.84 6.65 -31.77
N LEU A 551 2.86 5.80 -31.45
CA LEU A 551 2.31 5.63 -30.11
C LEU A 551 2.85 4.36 -29.45
N VAL A 552 3.16 4.47 -28.17
CA VAL A 552 3.60 3.36 -27.32
C VAL A 552 2.38 2.64 -26.77
N TYR A 553 2.16 1.41 -27.23
CA TYR A 553 1.09 0.52 -26.78
C TYR A 553 1.69 -0.70 -26.08
N VAL A 554 1.33 -0.95 -24.81
CA VAL A 554 1.82 -2.13 -24.09
C VAL A 554 0.82 -3.28 -24.23
N PRO A 555 1.17 -4.36 -24.96
CA PRO A 555 0.29 -5.52 -25.14
C PRO A 555 0.29 -6.42 -23.89
N HIS A 556 -0.86 -7.08 -23.64
CA HIS A 556 -1.10 -8.10 -22.63
C HIS A 556 -0.25 -8.03 -21.32
N PRO A 557 -0.14 -6.86 -20.65
CA PRO A 557 0.72 -6.71 -19.48
C PRO A 557 0.31 -7.66 -18.35
N PHE A 558 1.27 -8.03 -17.51
CA PHE A 558 1.11 -8.99 -16.41
C PHE A 558 0.76 -10.42 -16.81
N ASP A 559 0.67 -10.76 -18.10
CA ASP A 559 0.65 -12.16 -18.55
C ASP A 559 2.01 -12.82 -18.33
N ARG A 560 2.18 -13.36 -17.12
CA ARG A 560 3.39 -14.05 -16.67
C ARG A 560 3.69 -15.36 -17.43
N MET A 561 2.88 -15.73 -18.42
CA MET A 561 3.14 -16.84 -19.35
C MET A 561 3.79 -16.38 -20.66
N HIS A 562 3.86 -15.07 -20.90
CA HIS A 562 4.53 -14.44 -22.03
C HIS A 562 5.64 -13.50 -21.56
N SER A 563 6.44 -12.98 -22.50
CA SER A 563 7.48 -12.00 -22.19
C SER A 563 6.84 -10.61 -22.11
N VAL A 564 6.43 -10.19 -20.93
CA VAL A 564 5.75 -8.90 -20.70
C VAL A 564 6.43 -8.09 -19.61
N PRO A 565 6.37 -6.75 -19.67
CA PRO A 565 6.80 -5.92 -18.56
C PRO A 565 6.07 -6.30 -17.28
N ASP A 566 6.81 -6.50 -16.19
CA ASP A 566 6.21 -6.62 -14.86
C ASP A 566 5.84 -5.24 -14.30
N TYR A 567 5.16 -5.22 -13.16
CA TYR A 567 4.69 -3.99 -12.54
C TYR A 567 5.84 -3.00 -12.27
N GLU A 568 7.01 -3.48 -11.87
CA GLU A 568 8.15 -2.63 -11.51
C GLU A 568 8.71 -1.91 -12.73
N HIS A 569 8.93 -2.65 -13.82
CA HIS A 569 9.41 -2.07 -15.08
C HIS A 569 8.38 -1.14 -15.70
N MET A 570 7.08 -1.45 -15.56
CA MET A 570 6.03 -0.54 -16.01
C MET A 570 6.07 0.80 -15.27
N LEU A 571 6.31 0.82 -13.95
CA LEU A 571 6.36 2.06 -13.16
C LEU A 571 7.38 3.08 -13.69
N ASP A 572 8.54 2.60 -14.15
CA ASP A 572 9.62 3.47 -14.64
C ASP A 572 9.23 4.18 -15.96
N ILE A 573 8.37 3.56 -16.76
CA ILE A 573 7.94 4.07 -18.08
C ILE A 573 6.48 4.50 -18.13
N VAL A 574 5.76 4.54 -17.00
CA VAL A 574 4.31 4.88 -16.94
C VAL A 574 3.99 6.14 -17.75
N HIS A 575 4.82 7.17 -17.64
CA HIS A 575 4.65 8.47 -18.29
C HIS A 575 4.92 8.44 -19.80
N GLU A 576 5.55 7.38 -20.30
CA GLU A 576 5.88 7.17 -21.71
C GLU A 576 4.92 6.19 -22.40
N ILE A 577 3.95 5.60 -21.69
CA ILE A 577 2.95 4.70 -22.27
C ILE A 577 1.72 5.50 -22.70
N ASP A 578 1.37 5.45 -23.99
CA ASP A 578 0.21 6.18 -24.50
C ASP A 578 -1.09 5.40 -24.26
N ALA A 579 -1.06 4.07 -24.47
CA ALA A 579 -2.17 3.16 -24.23
C ALA A 579 -1.70 1.77 -23.75
N VAL A 580 -2.58 1.03 -23.07
CA VAL A 580 -2.30 -0.30 -22.51
C VAL A 580 -3.40 -1.29 -22.82
N GLU A 581 -3.05 -2.51 -23.22
CA GLU A 581 -4.02 -3.58 -23.49
C GLU A 581 -4.64 -4.07 -22.17
N VAL A 582 -5.89 -3.69 -21.89
CA VAL A 582 -6.60 -4.11 -20.66
C VAL A 582 -7.40 -5.40 -20.87
N PHE A 583 -7.62 -5.78 -22.12
CA PHE A 583 -8.32 -7.01 -22.44
C PHE A 583 -7.72 -7.71 -23.65
N ASN A 584 -7.20 -8.90 -23.40
CA ASN A 584 -6.79 -9.84 -24.42
C ASN A 584 -7.55 -11.17 -24.22
N PRO A 585 -8.28 -11.65 -25.24
CA PRO A 585 -9.08 -12.87 -25.14
C PRO A 585 -8.24 -14.14 -24.98
N ARG A 586 -6.97 -14.12 -25.41
CA ARG A 586 -6.09 -15.30 -25.39
C ARG A 586 -5.37 -15.49 -24.06
N VAL A 587 -5.38 -14.49 -23.19
CA VAL A 587 -4.80 -14.57 -21.84
C VAL A 587 -5.59 -15.60 -21.02
N ALA A 588 -4.94 -16.72 -20.67
CA ALA A 588 -5.64 -17.88 -20.11
C ALA A 588 -6.17 -17.66 -18.69
N ILE A 589 -5.69 -16.62 -17.99
CA ILE A 589 -6.10 -16.30 -16.62
C ILE A 589 -6.76 -14.91 -16.62
N ALA A 590 -8.08 -14.88 -16.45
CA ALA A 590 -8.87 -13.64 -16.44
C ALA A 590 -8.35 -12.57 -15.45
N SER A 591 -7.67 -12.98 -14.37
CA SER A 591 -7.10 -12.06 -13.38
C SER A 591 -6.01 -11.14 -13.94
N PHE A 592 -5.36 -11.48 -15.06
CA PHE A 592 -4.34 -10.61 -15.68
C PHE A 592 -4.99 -9.44 -16.41
N ASN A 593 -6.10 -9.66 -17.13
CA ASN A 593 -6.89 -8.57 -17.72
C ASN A 593 -7.44 -7.64 -16.63
N GLU A 594 -7.87 -8.20 -15.48
CA GLU A 594 -8.25 -7.37 -14.33
C GLU A 594 -7.07 -6.56 -13.75
N GLU A 595 -5.87 -7.15 -13.68
CA GLU A 595 -4.65 -6.47 -13.22
C GLU A 595 -4.28 -5.31 -14.17
N ALA A 596 -4.35 -5.55 -15.48
CA ALA A 596 -4.14 -4.56 -16.54
C ALA A 596 -5.16 -3.41 -16.48
N ALA A 597 -6.45 -3.72 -16.38
CA ALA A 597 -7.50 -2.72 -16.25
C ALA A 597 -7.34 -1.86 -14.99
N ARG A 598 -6.95 -2.46 -13.86
CA ARG A 598 -6.68 -1.72 -12.61
C ARG A 598 -5.46 -0.83 -12.75
N PHE A 599 -4.38 -1.30 -13.37
CA PHE A 599 -3.17 -0.51 -13.61
C PHE A 599 -3.47 0.69 -14.52
N ALA A 600 -4.22 0.47 -15.60
CA ALA A 600 -4.62 1.53 -16.52
C ALA A 600 -5.45 2.61 -15.80
N ALA A 601 -6.47 2.20 -15.04
CA ALA A 601 -7.31 3.12 -14.27
C ALA A 601 -6.49 3.94 -13.26
N LYS A 602 -5.59 3.28 -12.55
CA LYS A 602 -4.74 3.86 -11.51
C LYS A 602 -3.82 4.98 -12.02
N TYR A 603 -3.27 4.80 -13.22
CA TYR A 603 -2.41 5.79 -13.88
C TYR A 603 -3.12 6.64 -14.93
N ARG A 604 -4.46 6.51 -15.06
CA ARG A 604 -5.28 7.21 -16.07
C ARG A 604 -4.81 6.96 -17.51
N MET A 605 -4.28 5.77 -17.79
CA MET A 605 -3.86 5.37 -19.13
C MET A 605 -5.07 5.07 -20.01
N VAL A 606 -4.92 5.30 -21.32
CA VAL A 606 -5.94 4.89 -22.30
C VAL A 606 -5.97 3.36 -22.40
N ALA A 607 -7.17 2.81 -22.27
CA ALA A 607 -7.41 1.38 -22.32
C ALA A 607 -7.59 0.90 -23.77
N GLY A 608 -6.70 0.03 -24.23
CA GLY A 608 -6.83 -0.71 -25.48
C GLY A 608 -7.26 -2.16 -25.28
N ALA A 609 -7.63 -2.80 -26.37
CA ALA A 609 -7.95 -4.22 -26.42
C ALA A 609 -7.63 -4.77 -27.80
N GLY A 610 -7.13 -6.00 -27.84
CA GLY A 610 -6.70 -6.63 -29.08
C GLY A 610 -6.90 -8.13 -29.02
N SER A 611 -7.15 -8.74 -30.17
CA SER A 611 -7.40 -10.19 -30.25
C SER A 611 -6.15 -11.04 -30.11
N ASP A 612 -4.97 -10.45 -30.29
CA ASP A 612 -3.68 -11.13 -30.45
C ASP A 612 -3.81 -12.29 -31.46
N SER A 613 -4.49 -12.00 -32.57
CA SER A 613 -4.90 -13.04 -33.50
C SER A 613 -3.77 -13.48 -34.42
N HIS A 614 -3.49 -14.78 -34.43
CA HIS A 614 -2.51 -15.42 -35.32
C HIS A 614 -3.19 -16.26 -36.42
N VAL A 615 -4.52 -16.31 -36.40
CA VAL A 615 -5.36 -17.05 -37.35
C VAL A 615 -6.53 -16.15 -37.74
N ALA A 616 -6.96 -16.15 -39.00
CA ALA A 616 -8.03 -15.24 -39.45
C ALA A 616 -9.36 -15.40 -38.67
N GLN A 617 -9.62 -16.58 -38.12
CA GLN A 617 -10.80 -16.93 -37.33
C GLN A 617 -10.78 -16.32 -35.91
N GLY A 618 -9.61 -15.93 -35.41
CA GLY A 618 -9.46 -15.29 -34.10
C GLY A 618 -9.76 -13.78 -34.12
N LEU A 619 -9.72 -13.17 -35.32
CA LEU A 619 -9.98 -11.75 -35.52
C LEU A 619 -11.36 -11.35 -34.99
N GLY A 620 -11.47 -10.19 -34.34
CA GLY A 620 -12.75 -9.66 -33.87
C GLY A 620 -13.42 -10.47 -32.75
N SER A 621 -12.64 -11.29 -32.05
CA SER A 621 -12.99 -11.90 -30.75
C SER A 621 -13.14 -10.86 -29.64
N VAL A 622 -12.41 -9.75 -29.78
CA VAL A 622 -12.65 -8.47 -29.11
C VAL A 622 -12.76 -7.36 -30.15
N ARG A 623 -13.53 -6.32 -29.84
CA ARG A 623 -13.69 -5.13 -30.68
C ARG A 623 -13.71 -3.90 -29.80
N LEU A 624 -13.05 -2.85 -30.24
CA LEU A 624 -13.15 -1.51 -29.69
C LEU A 624 -14.12 -0.73 -30.56
N ARG A 625 -15.25 -0.33 -29.99
CA ARG A 625 -16.17 0.57 -30.67
C ARG A 625 -15.80 2.00 -30.32
N MET A 626 -15.29 2.73 -31.31
CA MET A 626 -14.75 4.06 -31.14
C MET A 626 -15.11 4.95 -32.34
N ARG A 627 -14.86 6.26 -32.26
CA ARG A 627 -15.04 7.16 -33.41
C ARG A 627 -13.97 6.86 -34.45
N ASP A 628 -14.31 6.95 -35.73
CA ASP A 628 -13.31 6.97 -36.79
C ASP A 628 -12.30 8.11 -36.53
N PHE A 629 -11.09 8.00 -37.06
CA PHE A 629 -9.95 8.83 -36.67
C PHE A 629 -8.96 8.97 -37.82
N ASP A 630 -8.25 10.08 -37.93
CA ASP A 630 -7.10 10.18 -38.84
C ASP A 630 -5.81 10.53 -38.07
N GLY A 631 -4.81 9.66 -38.21
CA GLY A 631 -3.52 9.81 -37.53
C GLY A 631 -3.53 9.40 -36.05
N PRO A 632 -2.35 9.44 -35.40
CA PRO A 632 -2.16 8.94 -34.04
C PRO A 632 -2.88 9.77 -32.96
N GLU A 633 -2.97 11.10 -33.12
CA GLU A 633 -3.60 11.98 -32.13
C GLU A 633 -5.11 11.74 -32.03
N GLU A 634 -5.82 11.74 -33.17
CA GLU A 634 -7.26 11.46 -33.19
C GLU A 634 -7.55 10.01 -32.77
N PHE A 635 -6.66 9.07 -33.13
CA PHE A 635 -6.77 7.68 -32.68
C PHE A 635 -6.75 7.57 -31.16
N LEU A 636 -5.74 8.17 -30.51
CA LEU A 636 -5.57 8.03 -29.07
C LEU A 636 -6.72 8.72 -28.30
N ALA A 637 -7.17 9.89 -28.77
CA ALA A 637 -8.31 10.59 -28.21
C ALA A 637 -9.62 9.80 -28.39
N SER A 638 -9.83 9.18 -29.55
CA SER A 638 -10.99 8.33 -29.81
C SER A 638 -10.95 7.04 -28.99
N LEU A 639 -9.76 6.47 -28.77
CA LEU A 639 -9.56 5.25 -27.99
C LEU A 639 -9.87 5.47 -26.51
N ALA A 640 -9.62 6.67 -25.99
CA ALA A 640 -9.90 7.03 -24.60
C ALA A 640 -11.37 6.81 -24.19
N ASP A 641 -12.30 6.99 -25.14
CA ASP A 641 -13.74 6.81 -24.94
C ASP A 641 -14.28 5.49 -25.55
N ALA A 642 -13.40 4.57 -25.95
CA ALA A 642 -13.80 3.36 -26.66
C ALA A 642 -14.55 2.36 -25.77
N GLU A 643 -15.58 1.74 -26.33
CA GLU A 643 -16.31 0.63 -25.70
C GLU A 643 -15.67 -0.71 -26.09
N ILE A 644 -15.18 -1.48 -25.12
CA ILE A 644 -14.64 -2.84 -25.35
C ILE A 644 -15.80 -3.83 -25.41
N ARG A 645 -15.96 -4.50 -26.57
CA ARG A 645 -16.97 -5.54 -26.80
C ARG A 645 -16.32 -6.90 -27.02
N THR A 646 -16.77 -7.91 -26.28
CA THR A 646 -16.20 -9.26 -26.33
C THR A 646 -17.23 -10.27 -26.82
N LYS A 647 -16.78 -11.29 -27.57
CA LYS A 647 -17.62 -12.45 -27.93
C LYS A 647 -17.38 -13.59 -26.95
N SER A 648 -18.38 -13.90 -26.12
CA SER A 648 -18.34 -15.06 -25.22
C SER A 648 -18.39 -16.38 -26.02
N GLY A 649 -17.40 -17.26 -25.86
CA GLY A 649 -17.46 -18.67 -26.30
C GLY A 649 -16.46 -19.14 -27.36
N THR A 650 -15.63 -18.25 -27.94
CA THR A 650 -14.72 -18.61 -29.07
C THR A 650 -13.28 -18.91 -28.64
N LEU A 651 -12.93 -18.74 -27.36
CA LEU A 651 -11.54 -18.65 -26.86
C LEU A 651 -10.74 -19.97 -26.95
N VAL A 652 -11.28 -21.06 -26.41
CA VAL A 652 -10.63 -22.39 -26.41
C VAL A 652 -10.48 -22.93 -27.83
N TYR A 653 -11.46 -22.62 -28.69
CA TYR A 653 -11.48 -23.03 -30.08
C TYR A 653 -10.37 -22.33 -30.90
N VAL A 654 -10.16 -21.02 -30.68
CA VAL A 654 -9.12 -20.25 -31.38
C VAL A 654 -7.71 -20.66 -30.94
N GLN A 655 -7.50 -20.94 -29.64
CA GLN A 655 -6.21 -21.47 -29.17
C GLN A 655 -5.88 -22.84 -29.78
N ALA A 656 -6.87 -23.73 -29.90
CA ALA A 656 -6.70 -25.03 -30.56
C ALA A 656 -6.40 -24.88 -32.06
N LEU A 657 -7.03 -23.92 -32.75
CA LEU A 657 -6.73 -23.61 -34.15
C LEU A 657 -5.31 -23.08 -34.35
N LYS A 658 -4.80 -22.19 -33.48
CA LYS A 658 -3.39 -21.72 -33.55
C LYS A 658 -2.43 -22.89 -33.50
N PHE A 659 -2.62 -23.82 -32.56
CA PHE A 659 -1.76 -25.01 -32.43
C PHE A 659 -1.86 -25.91 -33.68
N LEU A 660 -3.06 -26.12 -34.21
CA LEU A 660 -3.26 -26.91 -35.41
C LEU A 660 -2.64 -26.24 -36.65
N GLU A 661 -2.77 -24.93 -36.84
CA GLU A 661 -2.20 -24.26 -38.02
C GLU A 661 -0.67 -24.16 -37.96
N THR A 662 -0.10 -23.95 -36.76
CA THR A 662 1.35 -23.89 -36.55
C THR A 662 2.03 -25.26 -36.62
N VAL A 663 1.37 -26.33 -36.14
CA VAL A 663 1.94 -27.69 -36.12
C VAL A 663 1.56 -28.50 -37.38
N ALA A 664 0.32 -28.35 -37.87
CA ALA A 664 -0.26 -29.15 -38.96
C ALA A 664 -0.34 -28.41 -40.31
N THR A 665 0.48 -27.38 -40.54
CA THR A 665 0.57 -26.77 -41.89
C THR A 665 1.00 -27.84 -42.91
N PRO A 666 0.22 -28.15 -43.96
CA PRO A 666 0.60 -29.16 -44.95
C PRO A 666 1.89 -28.75 -45.69
N ALA A 667 2.73 -29.72 -46.08
CA ALA A 667 4.00 -29.46 -46.80
C ALA A 667 3.89 -28.51 -48.02
N PRO A 668 2.81 -28.53 -48.85
CA PRO A 668 2.62 -27.57 -49.93
C PRO A 668 2.41 -26.12 -49.45
N ALA A 669 1.68 -25.91 -48.35
CA ALA A 669 1.45 -24.58 -47.78
C ALA A 669 2.72 -24.01 -47.14
N ARG A 670 3.51 -24.85 -46.45
CA ARG A 670 4.86 -24.46 -45.97
C ARG A 670 5.78 -24.07 -47.12
N ARG A 671 5.68 -24.78 -48.26
CA ARG A 671 6.47 -24.48 -49.46
C ARG A 671 6.05 -23.14 -50.07
N LEU A 672 4.76 -22.82 -50.15
CA LEU A 672 4.27 -21.53 -50.63
C LEU A 672 4.66 -20.35 -49.71
N VAL A 673 4.53 -20.50 -48.40
CA VAL A 673 4.99 -19.49 -47.43
C VAL A 673 6.51 -19.31 -47.52
N ARG A 674 7.26 -20.40 -47.64
CA ARG A 674 8.73 -20.36 -47.82
C ARG A 674 9.13 -19.75 -49.16
N GLU A 675 8.42 -20.05 -50.26
CA GLU A 675 8.64 -19.46 -51.58
C GLU A 675 8.30 -17.96 -51.59
N ARG A 676 7.25 -17.54 -50.87
CA ARG A 676 6.93 -16.12 -50.64
C ARG A 676 8.02 -15.42 -49.83
N ARG A 677 8.47 -16.01 -48.71
CA ARG A 677 9.58 -15.49 -47.89
C ARG A 677 10.88 -15.38 -48.68
N VAL A 678 11.23 -16.39 -49.48
CA VAL A 678 12.41 -16.39 -50.35
C VAL A 678 12.29 -15.34 -51.45
N ARG A 679 11.14 -15.24 -52.14
CA ARG A 679 10.92 -14.20 -53.17
C ARG A 679 10.99 -12.78 -52.60
N ARG A 680 10.53 -12.57 -51.37
CA ARG A 680 10.63 -11.30 -50.65
C ARG A 680 12.10 -11.00 -50.29
N ALA A 681 12.84 -11.95 -49.74
CA ALA A 681 14.27 -11.81 -49.42
C ALA A 681 15.16 -11.55 -50.64
N THR A 682 14.76 -11.99 -51.84
CA THR A 682 15.48 -11.74 -53.09
C THR A 682 15.02 -10.49 -53.86
N ARG A 683 14.05 -9.73 -53.33
CA ARG A 683 13.53 -8.48 -53.92
C ARG A 683 13.92 -7.22 -53.13
N GLY A 684 14.69 -7.37 -52.06
CA GLY A 684 15.31 -6.27 -51.31
C GLY A 684 16.50 -5.68 -52.04
#